data_AF-A0A2J6QGT5-F1
#
_entry.id   AF-A0A2J6QGT5-F1
#
_cell.length_a   1.000
_cell.length_b   1.000
_cell.length_c   1.000
_cell.angle_alpha   90.00
_cell.angle_beta   90.00
_cell.angle_gamma   90.00
#
_symmetry.space_group_name_H-M   'P 1'
#
loop_
_entity.id
_entity.type
_entity.pdbx_description
1 polymer ?
#
loop_
_entity_poly.entity_id
_entity_poly.type
_entity_poly.pdbx_seq_one_letter_code
_entity_poly.pdbx_strand_id
1 'polypeptide(L)'
;MNTFSKFSSFCLFFLCVYGQAAPQCPPGCNPNANTCSWPTAEDCIYPSPSTPNPRAACACRAGYKATAPGILDTDTTKQWRLPADEGSFRVWVAEGIECNTLCDVWYGVDSCQEVVELPAVCLSNSVPTTSNLPVYSLGEPVAFPSAILQSIMTLAGPTTFNQTTQNGSTYFYDGNRLAAVYDNTTGETSFWPKFESLVPSTTISNPIDRFSKYLGNRQIFPVDDTNFRALLGSTLFGAKNTGGNASSPVPAAYLTDVRIERNVTLPDGEYTIHGPGTKAFFSYGSDGNIQSLTHRLRTATKLSTTFESISSDQVTQNILDVLSASNLTNAALNSVDFVFYDSGEQFIQPAYRYQVTTEGPDGAANISYVGYISALSQPPEALPGLKPPTPEVSPSTPTANNTAPRLRNRGATPLTVGRYPISNSYSDNVSPWCEADTDTFWYGLQAASSIDFEFPNLGSFEGASAITNAQYYWGDDIEYEGARNSYVNSVNLAFQCTHGNVHEFWPNADEPSVALADIGSLGGFGSAAGGSLDYWLIKACDVIPTITQYTNLYGASDAHEAWDVWWNVFNGVHVIAGFSTEANAGDNIEFDVSFNIGRGAGVAMTWLHTINQAPMYNPLKSYSDHYWGTQYYGRPAAIFPCGHGDDTIFDRDDIGAADCLTMIWY
;
A
#
# COMPACT_ATOMS: atom_id res chain seq x y z
N MET A 1 -56.60 -23.52 -72.54
CA MET A 1 -55.85 -22.52 -71.76
C MET A 1 -55.47 -23.20 -70.45
N ASN A 2 -54.30 -23.85 -70.43
CA ASN A 2 -53.88 -24.70 -69.31
C ASN A 2 -52.71 -24.04 -68.59
N THR A 3 -52.88 -23.93 -67.27
CA THR A 3 -51.99 -23.34 -66.27
C THR A 3 -50.82 -24.28 -65.96
N PHE A 4 -49.60 -23.74 -66.01
CA PHE A 4 -48.38 -24.40 -65.53
C PHE A 4 -48.06 -23.90 -64.11
N SER A 5 -48.05 -24.82 -63.14
CA SER A 5 -47.57 -24.61 -61.77
C SER A 5 -46.10 -25.04 -61.67
N LYS A 6 -45.24 -24.12 -61.23
CA LYS A 6 -43.83 -24.40 -60.87
C LYS A 6 -43.78 -24.67 -59.36
N PHE A 7 -43.43 -25.89 -58.97
CA PHE A 7 -42.95 -26.22 -57.63
C PHE A 7 -41.44 -25.96 -57.57
N SER A 8 -41.01 -25.08 -56.67
CA SER A 8 -39.61 -24.90 -56.29
C SER A 8 -39.45 -25.39 -54.85
N SER A 9 -38.75 -26.53 -54.66
CA SER A 9 -38.34 -27.03 -53.36
C SER A 9 -37.14 -26.21 -52.86
N PHE A 10 -37.34 -25.45 -51.79
CA PHE A 10 -36.26 -24.91 -50.96
C PHE A 10 -36.17 -25.76 -49.69
N CYS A 11 -35.10 -26.55 -49.56
CA CYS A 11 -34.72 -27.18 -48.30
C CYS A 11 -34.15 -26.11 -47.36
N LEU A 12 -34.88 -25.78 -46.28
CA LEU A 12 -34.32 -25.09 -45.12
C LEU A 12 -33.60 -26.11 -44.24
N PHE A 13 -32.26 -26.07 -44.22
CA PHE A 13 -31.46 -26.66 -43.15
C PHE A 13 -31.40 -25.66 -41.98
N PHE A 14 -32.22 -25.85 -40.96
CA PHE A 14 -32.06 -25.19 -39.66
C PHE A 14 -30.95 -25.93 -38.89
N LEU A 15 -29.73 -25.40 -38.94
CA LEU A 15 -28.68 -25.75 -37.98
C LEU A 15 -29.05 -25.13 -36.63
N CYS A 16 -29.61 -25.95 -35.73
CA CYS A 16 -29.60 -25.64 -34.30
C CYS A 16 -28.16 -25.73 -33.82
N VAL A 17 -27.43 -24.61 -33.82
CA VAL A 17 -26.22 -24.48 -33.01
C VAL A 17 -26.70 -24.43 -31.57
N TYR A 18 -26.67 -25.58 -30.90
CA TYR A 18 -26.73 -25.62 -29.44
C TYR A 18 -25.52 -24.86 -28.94
N GLY A 19 -25.73 -23.65 -28.41
CA GLY A 19 -24.70 -22.93 -27.69
C GLY A 19 -24.27 -23.79 -26.52
N GLN A 20 -23.08 -24.40 -26.60
CA GLN A 20 -22.45 -24.98 -25.43
C GLN A 20 -22.27 -23.86 -24.42
N ALA A 21 -22.83 -24.03 -23.22
CA ALA A 21 -22.56 -23.14 -22.10
C ALA A 21 -21.03 -23.08 -21.91
N ALA A 22 -20.51 -21.88 -21.65
CA ALA A 22 -19.09 -21.70 -21.38
C ALA A 22 -18.66 -22.67 -20.26
N PRO A 23 -17.48 -23.30 -20.36
CA PRO A 23 -17.01 -24.23 -19.34
C PRO A 23 -16.93 -23.51 -17.99
N GLN A 24 -17.62 -24.05 -16.99
CA GLN A 24 -17.66 -23.46 -15.66
C GLN A 24 -16.33 -23.75 -14.93
N CYS A 25 -15.49 -22.73 -14.87
CA CYS A 25 -14.33 -22.62 -14.02
C CYS A 25 -14.67 -22.93 -12.54
N PRO A 26 -14.03 -23.86 -11.79
CA PRO A 26 -14.10 -23.75 -10.33
C PRO A 26 -13.49 -22.42 -9.87
N PRO A 27 -13.67 -21.97 -8.62
CA PRO A 27 -12.96 -20.81 -8.09
C PRO A 27 -11.47 -21.12 -7.88
N GLY A 28 -10.57 -20.16 -8.15
CA GLY A 28 -9.15 -20.31 -7.80
C GLY A 28 -8.96 -20.23 -6.29
N CYS A 29 -7.94 -20.89 -5.73
CA CYS A 29 -7.56 -20.63 -4.34
C CYS A 29 -6.74 -19.34 -4.26
N ASN A 30 -6.67 -18.74 -3.08
CA ASN A 30 -5.82 -17.58 -2.84
C ASN A 30 -4.44 -18.03 -2.32
N PRO A 31 -3.35 -17.86 -3.09
CA PRO A 31 -2.00 -18.27 -2.68
C PRO A 31 -1.55 -17.62 -1.38
N ASN A 32 -2.07 -16.41 -1.09
CA ASN A 32 -1.68 -15.63 0.07
C ASN A 32 -2.41 -16.04 1.35
N ALA A 33 -3.58 -16.67 1.22
CA ALA A 33 -4.34 -17.17 2.37
C ALA A 33 -4.08 -18.67 2.62
N ASN A 34 -3.80 -19.42 1.54
CA ASN A 34 -3.60 -20.86 1.52
C ASN A 34 -4.58 -21.63 2.41
N THR A 35 -5.88 -21.56 2.11
CA THR A 35 -6.91 -22.28 2.87
C THR A 35 -7.11 -23.73 2.39
N CYS A 36 -6.08 -24.28 1.74
CA CYS A 36 -6.05 -25.66 1.29
C CYS A 36 -5.96 -26.64 2.49
N SER A 37 -6.40 -27.88 2.28
CA SER A 37 -6.51 -28.86 3.37
C SER A 37 -5.16 -29.48 3.72
N TRP A 38 -4.55 -29.07 4.84
CA TRP A 38 -3.34 -29.70 5.38
C TRP A 38 -3.65 -31.05 6.08
N PRO A 39 -2.90 -32.15 5.84
CA PRO A 39 -1.65 -32.28 5.04
C PRO A 39 -1.86 -32.87 3.63
N THR A 40 -3.08 -32.78 3.08
CA THR A 40 -3.47 -33.56 1.89
C THR A 40 -3.40 -32.76 0.58
N ALA A 41 -3.66 -31.46 0.68
CA ALA A 41 -3.44 -30.44 -0.33
C ALA A 41 -2.79 -29.26 0.38
N GLU A 42 -1.48 -29.32 0.59
CA GLU A 42 -0.78 -28.41 1.49
C GLU A 42 -0.64 -27.00 0.92
N ASP A 43 -0.60 -26.88 -0.41
CA ASP A 43 -0.24 -25.63 -1.07
C ASP A 43 -1.25 -25.22 -2.14
N CYS A 44 -1.63 -23.94 -2.08
CA CYS A 44 -2.28 -23.21 -3.16
C CYS A 44 -1.22 -22.73 -4.16
N ILE A 45 -1.10 -23.38 -5.31
CA ILE A 45 -0.03 -23.11 -6.29
C ILE A 45 -0.60 -22.88 -7.70
N TYR A 46 0.24 -22.30 -8.56
CA TYR A 46 -0.08 -22.10 -9.98
C TYR A 46 0.20 -23.38 -10.78
N PRO A 47 -0.82 -23.97 -11.43
CA PRO A 47 -0.69 -25.21 -12.20
C PRO A 47 0.27 -25.15 -13.39
N SER A 48 0.45 -23.95 -13.95
CA SER A 48 1.30 -23.72 -15.11
C SER A 48 1.84 -22.29 -15.03
N PRO A 49 2.99 -22.06 -14.37
CA PRO A 49 3.60 -20.74 -14.24
C PRO A 49 3.91 -20.07 -15.58
N SER A 50 4.08 -20.88 -16.64
CA SER A 50 4.30 -20.43 -18.01
C SER A 50 3.01 -19.97 -18.72
N THR A 51 1.83 -20.25 -18.16
CA THR A 51 0.56 -19.76 -18.70
C THR A 51 0.33 -18.30 -18.29
N PRO A 52 0.00 -17.38 -19.22
CA PRO A 52 -0.32 -16.01 -18.87
C PRO A 52 -1.50 -15.93 -17.89
N ASN A 53 -1.31 -15.22 -16.77
CA ASN A 53 -2.28 -15.05 -15.68
C ASN A 53 -2.81 -16.38 -15.13
N PRO A 54 -1.95 -17.27 -14.60
CA PRO A 54 -2.37 -18.60 -14.22
C PRO A 54 -3.28 -18.54 -12.99
N ARG A 55 -4.31 -19.38 -12.98
CA ARG A 55 -5.23 -19.51 -11.85
C ARG A 55 -4.67 -20.50 -10.85
N ALA A 56 -4.48 -20.07 -9.60
CA ALA A 56 -4.01 -20.95 -8.55
C ALA A 56 -5.09 -21.96 -8.12
N ALA A 57 -4.67 -23.16 -7.72
CA ALA A 57 -5.54 -24.19 -7.17
C ALA A 57 -4.82 -25.00 -6.07
N CYS A 58 -5.57 -25.59 -5.14
CA CYS A 58 -5.00 -26.44 -4.10
C CYS A 58 -4.50 -27.74 -4.72
N ALA A 59 -3.20 -27.97 -4.64
CA ALA A 59 -2.58 -29.14 -5.27
C ALA A 59 -2.61 -30.34 -4.34
N CYS A 60 -3.15 -31.45 -4.81
CA CYS A 60 -2.96 -32.73 -4.15
C CYS A 60 -1.53 -33.23 -4.29
N ARG A 61 -1.15 -34.10 -3.36
CA ARG A 61 0.07 -34.93 -3.52
C ARG A 61 -0.03 -35.74 -4.82
N ALA A 62 1.08 -35.90 -5.51
CA ALA A 62 1.11 -36.67 -6.75
C ALA A 62 0.58 -38.10 -6.52
N GLY A 63 -0.33 -38.55 -7.39
CA GLY A 63 -0.98 -39.86 -7.27
C GLY A 63 -2.18 -39.92 -6.32
N TYR A 64 -2.61 -38.77 -5.76
CA TYR A 64 -3.78 -38.69 -4.87
C TYR A 64 -4.90 -37.82 -5.46
N LYS A 65 -6.13 -38.15 -5.07
CA LYS A 65 -7.40 -37.49 -5.43
C LYS A 65 -8.32 -37.33 -4.21
N ALA A 66 -9.40 -36.56 -4.36
CA ALA A 66 -10.40 -36.36 -3.32
C ALA A 66 -11.55 -37.36 -3.47
N THR A 67 -11.74 -38.26 -2.51
CA THR A 67 -12.93 -39.13 -2.48
C THR A 67 -13.44 -39.38 -1.07
N ALA A 68 -13.37 -38.36 -0.21
CA ALA A 68 -14.16 -38.37 1.01
C ALA A 68 -15.61 -38.80 0.68
N PRO A 69 -16.30 -39.58 1.54
CA PRO A 69 -17.59 -40.19 1.20
C PRO A 69 -18.55 -39.19 0.54
N GLY A 70 -18.82 -39.37 -0.76
CA GLY A 70 -19.71 -38.51 -1.54
C GLY A 70 -19.07 -37.64 -2.62
N ILE A 71 -17.74 -37.55 -2.72
CA ILE A 71 -17.07 -36.86 -3.85
C ILE A 71 -16.77 -37.86 -4.96
N LEU A 72 -17.38 -37.66 -6.13
CA LEU A 72 -17.16 -38.50 -7.32
C LEU A 72 -15.94 -38.00 -8.12
N ASP A 73 -15.26 -38.89 -8.84
CA ASP A 73 -14.16 -38.52 -9.75
C ASP A 73 -14.59 -37.52 -10.85
N THR A 74 -15.91 -37.46 -11.12
CA THR A 74 -16.54 -36.55 -12.06
C THR A 74 -17.04 -35.23 -11.44
N ASP A 75 -16.90 -35.02 -10.14
CA ASP A 75 -17.35 -33.80 -9.47
C ASP A 75 -16.32 -32.67 -9.61
N THR A 76 -16.39 -31.96 -10.73
CA THR A 76 -15.51 -30.83 -11.05
C THR A 76 -15.69 -29.64 -10.12
N THR A 77 -16.72 -29.61 -9.27
CA THR A 77 -16.87 -28.57 -8.24
C THR A 77 -15.99 -28.82 -7.02
N LYS A 78 -15.42 -30.03 -6.90
CA LYS A 78 -14.62 -30.47 -5.76
C LYS A 78 -13.20 -30.87 -6.14
N GLN A 79 -13.03 -31.54 -7.28
CA GLN A 79 -11.73 -31.97 -7.78
C GLN A 79 -11.66 -31.95 -9.31
N TRP A 80 -10.49 -31.68 -9.85
CA TRP A 80 -10.28 -31.63 -11.29
C TRP A 80 -8.80 -31.83 -11.66
N ARG A 81 -8.55 -32.13 -12.93
CA ARG A 81 -7.24 -31.99 -13.56
C ARG A 81 -7.20 -30.75 -14.45
N LEU A 82 -6.00 -30.28 -14.75
CA LEU A 82 -5.77 -29.18 -15.69
C LEU A 82 -4.73 -29.59 -16.74
N PRO A 83 -4.88 -29.16 -18.00
CA PRO A 83 -3.98 -29.52 -19.09
C PRO A 83 -2.72 -28.64 -19.06
N ALA A 84 -2.01 -28.67 -17.93
CA ALA A 84 -0.73 -27.99 -17.74
C ALA A 84 0.41 -28.93 -18.15
N ASP A 85 1.33 -28.46 -18.99
CA ASP A 85 2.54 -29.22 -19.33
C ASP A 85 3.34 -29.54 -18.05
N GLU A 86 3.38 -28.60 -17.11
CA GLU A 86 4.07 -28.67 -15.81
C GLU A 86 3.13 -29.09 -14.67
N GLY A 87 2.39 -30.19 -14.83
CA GLY A 87 1.51 -30.66 -13.75
C GLY A 87 0.27 -31.43 -14.15
N SER A 88 0.15 -31.83 -15.42
CA SER A 88 -0.96 -32.65 -15.95
C SER A 88 -1.26 -33.92 -15.14
N PHE A 89 -0.30 -34.43 -14.36
CA PHE A 89 -0.46 -35.60 -13.49
C PHE A 89 -1.02 -35.28 -12.09
N ARG A 90 -1.23 -34.01 -11.75
CA ARG A 90 -1.75 -33.57 -10.45
C ARG A 90 -3.26 -33.45 -10.47
N VAL A 91 -3.88 -33.80 -9.35
CA VAL A 91 -5.26 -33.45 -9.05
C VAL A 91 -5.27 -32.15 -8.27
N TRP A 92 -6.19 -31.28 -8.64
CA TRP A 92 -6.49 -30.01 -8.00
C TRP A 92 -7.81 -30.14 -7.28
N VAL A 93 -7.94 -29.48 -6.13
CA VAL A 93 -9.16 -29.52 -5.33
C VAL A 93 -9.61 -28.12 -4.93
N ALA A 94 -10.90 -27.98 -4.59
CA ALA A 94 -11.40 -26.77 -3.97
C ALA A 94 -10.78 -26.57 -2.57
N GLU A 95 -10.72 -25.33 -2.09
CA GLU A 95 -10.23 -25.02 -0.75
C GLU A 95 -10.98 -25.82 0.34
N GLY A 96 -10.25 -26.27 1.36
CA GLY A 96 -10.76 -27.12 2.44
C GLY A 96 -11.11 -28.58 2.06
N ILE A 97 -10.94 -29.00 0.81
CA ILE A 97 -11.19 -30.40 0.40
C ILE A 97 -9.95 -31.26 0.65
N GLU A 98 -10.12 -32.35 1.39
CA GLU A 98 -9.09 -33.36 1.57
C GLU A 98 -8.90 -34.23 0.32
N CYS A 99 -7.64 -34.51 -0.04
CA CYS A 99 -7.30 -35.48 -1.08
C CYS A 99 -6.26 -36.51 -0.61
N ASN A 100 -6.74 -37.45 0.20
CA ASN A 100 -5.97 -38.54 0.79
C ASN A 100 -6.23 -39.91 0.14
N THR A 101 -6.96 -39.98 -0.98
CA THR A 101 -7.21 -41.24 -1.68
C THR A 101 -6.26 -41.45 -2.83
N LEU A 102 -5.68 -42.64 -2.97
CA LEU A 102 -4.86 -43.00 -4.12
C LEU A 102 -5.70 -43.06 -5.40
N CYS A 103 -5.12 -42.59 -6.50
CA CYS A 103 -5.67 -42.75 -7.82
C CYS A 103 -5.57 -44.20 -8.31
N ASP A 104 -6.42 -44.58 -9.26
CA ASP A 104 -6.43 -45.90 -9.90
C ASP A 104 -5.08 -46.16 -10.58
N VAL A 105 -4.55 -45.13 -11.23
CA VAL A 105 -3.15 -45.03 -11.65
C VAL A 105 -2.52 -43.90 -10.83
N TRP A 106 -1.60 -44.23 -9.93
CA TRP A 106 -1.01 -43.27 -8.99
C TRP A 106 0.41 -42.83 -9.35
N TYR A 107 0.95 -43.28 -10.49
CA TYR A 107 2.32 -43.00 -10.91
C TYR A 107 2.41 -42.67 -12.41
N GLY A 108 3.44 -41.92 -12.79
CA GLY A 108 3.71 -41.55 -14.18
C GLY A 108 2.82 -40.44 -14.71
N VAL A 109 2.94 -40.17 -16.01
CA VAL A 109 2.18 -39.12 -16.72
C VAL A 109 0.68 -39.44 -16.82
N ASP A 110 0.33 -40.72 -16.69
CA ASP A 110 -1.05 -41.20 -16.71
C ASP A 110 -1.72 -41.18 -15.32
N SER A 111 -1.06 -40.58 -14.33
CA SER A 111 -1.59 -40.52 -12.97
C SER A 111 -2.94 -39.79 -12.90
N CYS A 112 -3.89 -40.38 -12.17
CA CYS A 112 -5.19 -39.80 -11.85
C CYS A 112 -6.08 -39.43 -13.06
N GLN A 113 -5.94 -40.13 -14.19
CA GLN A 113 -6.76 -39.86 -15.39
C GLN A 113 -8.26 -40.11 -15.20
N GLU A 114 -8.65 -40.84 -14.15
CA GLU A 114 -10.05 -41.01 -13.81
C GLU A 114 -10.72 -39.71 -13.29
N VAL A 115 -9.93 -38.75 -12.79
CA VAL A 115 -10.42 -37.41 -12.43
C VAL A 115 -10.59 -36.56 -13.69
N VAL A 116 -11.74 -35.88 -13.81
CA VAL A 116 -12.06 -35.07 -15.00
C VAL A 116 -11.06 -33.94 -15.20
N GLU A 117 -10.48 -33.88 -16.41
CA GLU A 117 -9.66 -32.77 -16.86
C GLU A 117 -10.53 -31.64 -17.40
N LEU A 118 -10.32 -30.44 -16.86
CA LEU A 118 -11.02 -29.23 -17.32
C LEU A 118 -10.36 -28.66 -18.58
N PRO A 119 -11.09 -27.87 -19.39
CA PRO A 119 -10.51 -27.22 -20.56
C PRO A 119 -9.39 -26.24 -20.20
N ALA A 120 -8.45 -26.00 -21.11
CA ALA A 120 -7.28 -25.13 -20.90
C ALA A 120 -7.61 -23.68 -20.50
N VAL A 121 -8.81 -23.17 -20.83
CA VAL A 121 -9.28 -21.85 -20.36
C VAL A 121 -9.35 -21.76 -18.83
N CYS A 122 -9.41 -22.90 -18.14
CA CYS A 122 -9.41 -22.96 -16.68
C CYS A 122 -8.01 -22.86 -16.06
N LEU A 123 -6.95 -22.81 -16.88
CA LEU A 123 -5.57 -22.57 -16.44
C LEU A 123 -5.32 -21.10 -16.13
N SER A 124 -6.08 -20.17 -16.69
CA SER A 124 -5.93 -18.74 -16.42
C SER A 124 -7.08 -18.20 -15.57
N ASN A 125 -6.83 -17.12 -14.83
CA ASN A 125 -7.93 -16.32 -14.29
C ASN A 125 -8.67 -15.74 -15.49
N SER A 126 -9.86 -16.28 -15.76
CA SER A 126 -10.67 -15.79 -16.86
C SER A 126 -11.01 -14.32 -16.62
N VAL A 127 -10.59 -13.47 -17.56
CA VAL A 127 -11.23 -12.18 -17.81
C VAL A 127 -12.75 -12.40 -17.75
N PRO A 128 -13.52 -11.52 -17.09
CA PRO A 128 -14.95 -11.69 -17.00
C PRO A 128 -15.54 -12.00 -18.38
N THR A 129 -16.21 -13.14 -18.50
CA THR A 129 -16.69 -13.63 -19.81
C THR A 129 -17.91 -12.83 -20.29
N THR A 130 -18.45 -11.96 -19.45
CA THR A 130 -19.52 -11.05 -19.78
C THR A 130 -19.00 -9.93 -20.67
N SER A 131 -19.48 -9.87 -21.91
CA SER A 131 -19.18 -8.77 -22.83
C SER A 131 -19.68 -7.40 -22.36
N ASN A 132 -20.47 -7.36 -21.29
CA ASN A 132 -21.14 -6.20 -20.74
C ASN A 132 -20.85 -6.09 -19.24
N LEU A 133 -20.06 -5.08 -18.85
CA LEU A 133 -19.68 -4.83 -17.46
C LEU A 133 -20.50 -3.67 -16.87
N PRO A 134 -20.85 -3.72 -15.58
CA PRO A 134 -21.58 -2.63 -14.94
C PRO A 134 -20.63 -1.48 -14.60
N VAL A 135 -21.19 -0.28 -14.54
CA VAL A 135 -20.56 0.93 -14.00
C VAL A 135 -21.49 1.48 -12.94
N TYR A 136 -20.92 2.12 -11.92
CA TYR A 136 -21.68 2.75 -10.86
C TYR A 136 -21.42 4.25 -10.88
N SER A 137 -22.46 5.07 -10.83
CA SER A 137 -22.32 6.50 -10.58
C SER A 137 -22.13 6.75 -9.09
N LEU A 138 -21.22 7.64 -8.74
CA LEU A 138 -21.03 8.12 -7.38
C LEU A 138 -21.99 9.28 -7.09
N GLY A 139 -22.64 9.19 -5.93
CA GLY A 139 -23.46 10.27 -5.38
C GLY A 139 -22.65 11.23 -4.51
N GLU A 140 -23.35 11.91 -3.61
CA GLU A 140 -22.72 12.84 -2.68
C GLU A 140 -21.74 12.13 -1.72
N PRO A 141 -20.69 12.83 -1.27
CA PRO A 141 -19.84 12.36 -0.19
C PRO A 141 -20.62 11.95 1.05
N VAL A 142 -20.23 10.83 1.64
CA VAL A 142 -20.80 10.33 2.89
C VAL A 142 -20.12 11.02 4.06
N ALA A 143 -20.77 12.07 4.57
CA ALA A 143 -20.34 12.77 5.76
C ALA A 143 -20.25 11.82 6.97
N PHE A 144 -19.05 11.66 7.54
CA PHE A 144 -18.90 10.94 8.80
C PHE A 144 -19.64 11.69 9.93
N PRO A 145 -20.51 11.04 10.72
CA PRO A 145 -21.31 11.75 11.72
C PRO A 145 -20.45 12.41 12.79
N SER A 146 -20.48 13.74 12.85
CA SER A 146 -19.61 14.54 13.75
C SER A 146 -19.77 14.16 15.23
N ALA A 147 -20.98 13.81 15.67
CA ALA A 147 -21.23 13.32 17.03
C ALA A 147 -20.52 11.99 17.32
N ILE A 148 -20.44 11.10 16.33
CA ILE A 148 -19.70 9.84 16.45
C ILE A 148 -18.20 10.12 16.46
N LEU A 149 -17.71 10.98 15.56
CA LEU A 149 -16.30 11.39 15.53
C LEU A 149 -15.86 11.99 16.88
N GLN A 150 -16.61 12.95 17.41
CA GLN A 150 -16.32 13.56 18.72
C GLN A 150 -16.34 12.53 19.85
N SER A 151 -17.28 11.58 19.82
CA SER A 151 -17.33 10.49 20.80
C SER A 151 -16.11 9.57 20.70
N ILE A 152 -15.64 9.26 19.49
CA ILE A 152 -14.43 8.47 19.26
C ILE A 152 -13.22 9.24 19.80
N MET A 153 -13.06 10.51 19.42
CA MET A 153 -11.95 11.35 19.85
C MET A 153 -11.90 11.52 21.38
N THR A 154 -13.07 11.67 22.03
CA THR A 154 -13.17 11.78 23.49
C THR A 154 -12.76 10.49 24.20
N LEU A 155 -13.03 9.33 23.61
CA LEU A 155 -12.61 8.04 24.15
C LEU A 155 -11.13 7.76 23.92
N ALA A 156 -10.57 8.29 22.83
CA ALA A 156 -9.21 8.02 22.40
C ALA A 156 -8.15 8.96 22.99
N GLY A 157 -8.55 10.04 23.66
CA GLY A 157 -7.59 11.03 24.12
C GLY A 157 -8.19 12.19 24.91
N PRO A 158 -7.61 13.39 24.84
CA PRO A 158 -7.98 14.49 25.73
C PRO A 158 -9.43 14.90 25.55
N THR A 159 -9.99 15.45 26.62
CA THR A 159 -11.42 15.79 26.70
C THR A 159 -11.83 17.00 25.86
N THR A 160 -10.87 17.77 25.31
CA THR A 160 -11.14 19.03 24.61
C THR A 160 -10.21 19.24 23.43
N PHE A 161 -10.78 19.56 22.26
CA PHE A 161 -10.05 19.94 21.06
C PHE A 161 -10.42 21.37 20.65
N ASN A 162 -9.43 22.13 20.18
CA ASN A 162 -9.67 23.39 19.49
C ASN A 162 -10.18 23.10 18.09
N GLN A 163 -11.33 23.65 17.73
CA GLN A 163 -11.93 23.43 16.42
C GLN A 163 -11.78 24.69 15.55
N THR A 164 -11.36 24.51 14.30
CA THR A 164 -11.41 25.56 13.28
C THR A 164 -12.06 25.01 12.02
N THR A 165 -12.79 25.86 11.28
CA THR A 165 -13.48 25.47 10.05
C THR A 165 -13.07 26.41 8.93
N GLN A 166 -12.58 25.86 7.83
CA GLN A 166 -12.11 26.61 6.67
C GLN A 166 -12.40 25.82 5.39
N ASN A 167 -12.88 26.50 4.35
CA ASN A 167 -13.16 25.91 3.04
C ASN A 167 -13.99 24.61 3.07
N GLY A 168 -14.95 24.52 4.00
CA GLY A 168 -15.81 23.33 4.17
C GLY A 168 -15.16 22.19 4.96
N SER A 169 -13.89 22.32 5.35
CA SER A 169 -13.19 21.39 6.25
C SER A 169 -13.21 21.89 7.68
N THR A 170 -13.33 20.96 8.62
CA THR A 170 -13.22 21.18 10.07
C THR A 170 -12.00 20.45 10.59
N TYR A 171 -11.16 21.16 11.29
CA TYR A 171 -9.90 20.67 11.85
C TYR A 171 -10.00 20.70 13.37
N PHE A 172 -9.52 19.63 14.00
CA PHE A 172 -9.52 19.47 15.44
C PHE A 172 -8.08 19.40 15.93
N TYR A 173 -7.69 20.36 16.75
CA TYR A 173 -6.34 20.51 17.27
C TYR A 173 -6.29 20.18 18.77
N ASP A 174 -5.24 19.47 19.15
CA ASP A 174 -4.84 19.20 20.53
C ASP A 174 -3.54 19.97 20.80
N GLY A 175 -3.67 21.16 21.39
CA GLY A 175 -2.59 22.14 21.37
C GLY A 175 -2.32 22.60 19.94
N ASN A 176 -1.11 22.31 19.44
CA ASN A 176 -0.68 22.62 18.07
C ASN A 176 -0.75 21.41 17.13
N ARG A 177 -1.07 20.23 17.66
CA ARG A 177 -1.14 18.98 16.90
C ARG A 177 -2.51 18.81 16.26
N LEU A 178 -2.55 18.59 14.95
CA LEU A 178 -3.76 18.20 14.25
C LEU A 178 -4.13 16.78 14.68
N ALA A 179 -5.23 16.66 15.43
CA ALA A 179 -5.75 15.39 15.89
C ALA A 179 -6.73 14.78 14.88
N ALA A 180 -7.61 15.59 14.28
CA ALA A 180 -8.54 15.10 13.28
C ALA A 180 -8.87 16.16 12.22
N VAL A 181 -9.28 15.68 11.05
CA VAL A 181 -9.88 16.49 9.98
C VAL A 181 -11.19 15.86 9.55
N TYR A 182 -12.16 16.71 9.22
CA TYR A 182 -13.43 16.37 8.61
C TYR A 182 -13.70 17.32 7.45
N ASP A 183 -13.62 16.85 6.22
CA ASP A 183 -13.87 17.63 5.01
C ASP A 183 -15.28 17.35 4.49
N ASN A 184 -16.16 18.36 4.58
CA ASN A 184 -17.55 18.23 4.12
C ASN A 184 -17.70 18.21 2.60
N THR A 185 -16.67 18.59 1.85
CA THR A 185 -16.66 18.63 0.38
C THR A 185 -16.26 17.28 -0.21
N THR A 186 -15.27 16.63 0.39
CA THR A 186 -14.78 15.32 -0.07
C THR A 186 -15.41 14.16 0.71
N GLY A 187 -16.01 14.44 1.88
CA GLY A 187 -16.47 13.44 2.84
C GLY A 187 -15.32 12.82 3.64
N GLU A 188 -14.08 13.25 3.40
CA GLU A 188 -12.90 12.68 4.03
C GLU A 188 -12.86 13.01 5.52
N THR A 189 -12.69 12.00 6.34
CA THR A 189 -12.52 12.11 7.78
C THR A 189 -11.31 11.32 8.20
N SER A 190 -10.37 11.95 8.89
CA SER A 190 -9.18 11.28 9.42
C SER A 190 -8.97 11.69 10.87
N PHE A 191 -8.61 10.74 11.72
CA PHE A 191 -8.30 10.94 13.13
C PHE A 191 -7.02 10.19 13.50
N TRP A 192 -6.02 10.92 13.98
CA TRP A 192 -4.74 10.37 14.40
C TRP A 192 -4.64 10.39 15.94
N PRO A 193 -4.47 9.22 16.59
CA PRO A 193 -4.31 9.17 18.04
C PRO A 193 -3.01 9.85 18.46
N LYS A 194 -2.92 10.22 19.74
CA LYS A 194 -1.63 10.46 20.35
C LYS A 194 -0.94 9.12 20.58
N PHE A 195 0.23 8.90 19.98
CA PHE A 195 0.96 7.64 20.18
C PHE A 195 1.27 7.43 21.66
N GLU A 196 1.68 8.49 22.36
CA GLU A 196 2.06 8.40 23.78
C GLU A 196 0.86 8.14 24.71
N SER A 197 -0.39 8.29 24.22
CA SER A 197 -1.59 7.88 24.97
C SER A 197 -2.04 6.45 24.69
N LEU A 198 -1.46 5.77 23.71
CA LEU A 198 -1.81 4.39 23.40
C LEU A 198 -1.22 3.43 24.45
N VAL A 199 -2.05 2.48 24.89
CA VAL A 199 -1.64 1.49 25.89
C VAL A 199 -1.17 0.22 25.18
N PRO A 200 0.12 -0.15 25.29
CA PRO A 200 0.65 -1.37 24.67
C PRO A 200 -0.01 -2.62 25.28
N SER A 201 -0.22 -3.64 24.46
CA SER A 201 -0.78 -4.93 24.86
C SER A 201 -0.08 -6.08 24.13
N THR A 202 -0.03 -7.25 24.75
CA THR A 202 0.43 -8.48 24.08
C THR A 202 -0.55 -8.97 23.03
N THR A 203 -1.84 -8.64 23.18
CA THR A 203 -2.91 -9.03 22.26
C THR A 203 -4.02 -7.99 22.25
N ILE A 204 -4.51 -7.62 21.08
CA ILE A 204 -5.73 -6.82 20.92
C ILE A 204 -6.86 -7.79 20.53
N SER A 205 -7.97 -7.77 21.28
CA SER A 205 -9.11 -8.64 21.00
C SER A 205 -9.61 -8.40 19.58
N ASN A 206 -10.02 -9.46 18.87
CA ASN A 206 -10.50 -9.38 17.47
C ASN A 206 -11.46 -8.19 17.28
N PRO A 207 -11.05 -7.13 16.57
CA PRO A 207 -11.83 -5.91 16.48
C PRO A 207 -13.02 -6.02 15.52
N ILE A 208 -13.08 -7.05 14.66
CA ILE A 208 -14.19 -7.25 13.71
C ILE A 208 -15.53 -7.38 14.45
N ASP A 209 -15.58 -8.17 15.52
CA ASP A 209 -16.82 -8.39 16.28
C ASP A 209 -17.35 -7.08 16.86
N ARG A 210 -16.44 -6.21 17.34
CA ARG A 210 -16.79 -4.89 17.88
C ARG A 210 -17.21 -3.93 16.77
N PHE A 211 -16.59 -4.03 15.60
CA PHE A 211 -16.89 -3.17 14.45
C PHE A 211 -18.24 -3.50 13.81
N SER A 212 -18.70 -4.75 13.88
CA SER A 212 -19.97 -5.19 13.28
C SER A 212 -21.17 -4.27 13.58
N LYS A 213 -21.20 -3.63 14.76
CA LYS A 213 -22.22 -2.65 15.15
C LYS A 213 -22.23 -1.38 14.28
N TYR A 214 -21.08 -0.96 13.73
CA TYR A 214 -20.95 0.21 12.86
C TYR A 214 -21.28 -0.11 11.41
N LEU A 215 -21.04 -1.34 10.95
CA LEU A 215 -21.32 -1.74 9.57
C LEU A 215 -22.82 -1.61 9.22
N GLY A 216 -23.71 -1.77 10.20
CA GLY A 216 -25.15 -1.53 10.06
C GLY A 216 -25.58 -0.06 10.17
N ASN A 217 -24.68 0.86 10.52
CA ASN A 217 -25.00 2.28 10.69
C ASN A 217 -25.08 2.98 9.32
N ARG A 218 -26.31 3.27 8.88
CA ARG A 218 -26.58 3.92 7.59
C ARG A 218 -26.07 5.35 7.45
N GLN A 219 -25.63 5.98 8.53
CA GLN A 219 -24.97 7.28 8.47
C GLN A 219 -23.47 7.17 8.14
N ILE A 220 -22.85 6.01 8.42
CA ILE A 220 -21.43 5.75 8.10
C ILE A 220 -21.31 4.94 6.80
N PHE A 221 -22.21 3.96 6.62
CA PHE A 221 -22.31 3.11 5.43
C PHE A 221 -23.75 3.18 4.88
N PRO A 222 -24.05 4.19 4.03
CA PRO A 222 -25.38 4.38 3.47
C PRO A 222 -25.83 3.21 2.58
N VAL A 223 -27.06 3.31 2.09
CA VAL A 223 -27.55 2.36 1.08
C VAL A 223 -26.72 2.55 -0.18
N ASP A 224 -26.26 1.43 -0.73
CA ASP A 224 -25.27 1.36 -1.79
C ASP A 224 -25.56 0.12 -2.65
N ASP A 225 -25.35 0.21 -3.96
CA ASP A 225 -25.51 -0.94 -4.88
C ASP A 225 -24.27 -1.85 -4.93
N THR A 226 -23.22 -1.52 -4.18
CA THR A 226 -22.06 -2.38 -3.90
C THR A 226 -22.21 -3.05 -2.53
N ASN A 227 -21.31 -3.98 -2.19
CA ASN A 227 -21.28 -4.59 -0.86
C ASN A 227 -20.08 -4.10 -0.05
N PHE A 228 -20.22 -4.15 1.28
CA PHE A 228 -19.15 -3.88 2.22
C PHE A 228 -18.87 -5.12 3.06
N ARG A 229 -17.59 -5.42 3.28
CA ARG A 229 -17.15 -6.44 4.25
C ARG A 229 -16.07 -5.88 5.17
N ALA A 230 -16.17 -6.21 6.45
CA ALA A 230 -15.12 -5.89 7.42
C ALA A 230 -14.05 -6.99 7.39
N LEU A 231 -12.80 -6.58 7.22
CA LEU A 231 -11.63 -7.45 7.21
C LEU A 231 -10.68 -7.03 8.34
N LEU A 232 -9.96 -8.01 8.89
CA LEU A 232 -8.87 -7.72 9.82
C LEU A 232 -7.74 -7.07 9.01
N GLY A 233 -7.30 -5.89 9.44
CA GLY A 233 -6.16 -5.19 8.87
C GLY A 233 -4.87 -5.47 9.63
N SER A 234 -3.87 -4.64 9.39
CA SER A 234 -2.55 -4.70 10.03
C SER A 234 -2.62 -4.37 11.52
N THR A 235 -1.57 -4.70 12.27
CA THR A 235 -1.43 -4.35 13.68
C THR A 235 -0.22 -3.47 13.86
N LEU A 236 -0.38 -2.28 14.43
CA LEU A 236 0.73 -1.42 14.81
C LEU A 236 1.41 -2.06 16.02
N PHE A 237 2.64 -2.52 15.82
CA PHE A 237 3.53 -2.96 16.87
C PHE A 237 4.49 -1.83 17.25
N GLY A 238 5.04 -1.95 18.45
CA GLY A 238 6.09 -1.07 18.91
C GLY A 238 6.97 -1.72 19.96
N ALA A 239 8.19 -1.23 20.04
CA ALA A 239 9.15 -1.60 21.06
C ALA A 239 9.89 -0.36 21.53
N LYS A 240 10.26 -0.35 22.80
CA LYS A 240 10.99 0.75 23.44
C LYS A 240 12.32 0.21 23.95
N ASN A 241 13.41 0.89 23.60
CA ASN A 241 14.74 0.57 24.09
C ASN A 241 15.35 1.78 24.81
N THR A 242 16.20 1.53 25.81
CA THR A 242 16.94 2.55 26.56
C THR A 242 18.42 2.26 26.42
N GLY A 243 19.23 3.28 26.10
CA GLY A 243 20.66 3.14 25.85
C GLY A 243 21.38 2.40 26.98
N GLY A 244 22.25 1.45 26.60
CA GLY A 244 23.01 0.63 27.55
C GLY A 244 22.28 -0.60 28.08
N ASN A 245 21.03 -0.87 27.67
CA ASN A 245 20.36 -2.13 27.95
C ASN A 245 20.63 -3.14 26.82
N ALA A 246 21.35 -4.22 27.14
CA ALA A 246 21.62 -5.30 26.19
C ALA A 246 20.42 -6.25 25.97
N SER A 247 19.32 -6.07 26.70
CA SER A 247 18.14 -6.92 26.56
C SER A 247 17.31 -6.49 25.36
N SER A 248 17.04 -7.41 24.43
CA SER A 248 16.15 -7.15 23.30
C SER A 248 14.75 -6.74 23.81
N PRO A 249 14.23 -5.57 23.40
CA PRO A 249 12.92 -5.15 23.85
C PRO A 249 11.84 -6.06 23.25
N VAL A 250 10.83 -6.40 24.05
CA VAL A 250 9.72 -7.25 23.60
C VAL A 250 8.71 -6.36 22.86
N PRO A 251 8.39 -6.66 21.59
CA PRO A 251 7.36 -5.93 20.86
C PRO A 251 5.98 -6.05 21.53
N ALA A 252 5.22 -4.97 21.52
CA ALA A 252 3.83 -4.92 21.97
C ALA A 252 2.93 -4.35 20.87
N ALA A 253 1.68 -4.82 20.80
CA ALA A 253 0.67 -4.28 19.92
C ALA A 253 0.05 -3.02 20.53
N TYR A 254 -0.12 -1.98 19.72
CA TYR A 254 -0.72 -0.70 20.10
C TYR A 254 -2.09 -0.50 19.46
N LEU A 255 -2.21 -0.84 18.16
CA LEU A 255 -3.44 -0.73 17.39
C LEU A 255 -3.64 -1.97 16.52
N THR A 256 -4.88 -2.41 16.31
CA THR A 256 -5.23 -3.36 15.25
C THR A 256 -6.34 -2.80 14.39
N ASP A 257 -6.15 -2.83 13.08
CA ASP A 257 -7.08 -2.24 12.13
C ASP A 257 -8.24 -3.16 11.79
N VAL A 258 -9.38 -2.53 11.54
CA VAL A 258 -10.48 -3.10 10.76
C VAL A 258 -10.55 -2.32 9.45
N ARG A 259 -10.28 -3.01 8.34
CA ARG A 259 -10.43 -2.46 6.98
C ARG A 259 -11.81 -2.79 6.47
N ILE A 260 -12.52 -1.80 5.93
CA ILE A 260 -13.78 -2.02 5.23
C ILE A 260 -13.49 -2.08 3.76
N GLU A 261 -13.65 -3.28 3.20
CA GLU A 261 -13.48 -3.51 1.78
C GLU A 261 -14.82 -3.45 1.09
N ARG A 262 -14.87 -2.66 0.02
CA ARG A 262 -16.03 -2.54 -0.86
C ARG A 262 -15.86 -3.47 -2.05
N ASN A 263 -16.92 -4.14 -2.47
CA ASN A 263 -16.86 -5.10 -3.57
C ASN A 263 -18.12 -5.07 -4.45
N VAL A 264 -17.99 -5.62 -5.65
CA VAL A 264 -19.08 -5.82 -6.61
C VAL A 264 -19.24 -7.32 -6.86
N THR A 265 -20.48 -7.81 -6.78
CA THR A 265 -20.81 -9.19 -7.16
C THR A 265 -21.27 -9.23 -8.63
N LEU A 266 -20.55 -9.98 -9.45
CA LEU A 266 -20.93 -10.34 -10.82
C LEU A 266 -21.31 -11.84 -10.87
N PRO A 267 -21.89 -12.35 -11.98
CA PRO A 267 -22.27 -13.76 -12.09
C PRO A 267 -21.13 -14.76 -11.88
N ASP A 268 -19.89 -14.34 -12.12
CA ASP A 268 -18.67 -15.14 -12.05
C ASP A 268 -17.85 -14.93 -10.76
N GLY A 269 -18.18 -13.96 -9.91
CA GLY A 269 -17.48 -13.78 -8.64
C GLY A 269 -17.71 -12.44 -7.94
N GLU A 270 -17.00 -12.26 -6.83
CA GLU A 270 -16.88 -10.98 -6.13
C GLU A 270 -15.56 -10.29 -6.50
N TYR A 271 -15.63 -9.00 -6.80
CA TYR A 271 -14.51 -8.20 -7.24
C TYR A 271 -14.30 -6.99 -6.32
N THR A 272 -13.06 -6.78 -5.88
CA THR A 272 -12.72 -5.67 -4.98
C THR A 272 -12.76 -4.33 -5.71
N ILE A 273 -13.14 -3.28 -4.97
CA ILE A 273 -13.07 -1.90 -5.43
C ILE A 273 -11.81 -1.26 -4.84
N HIS A 274 -10.96 -0.73 -5.71
CA HIS A 274 -9.70 -0.05 -5.40
C HIS A 274 -9.83 1.45 -5.65
N GLY A 275 -8.86 2.23 -5.19
CA GLY A 275 -8.76 3.66 -5.46
C GLY A 275 -9.13 4.56 -4.26
N PRO A 276 -8.88 5.86 -4.37
CA PRO A 276 -8.97 6.78 -3.25
C PRO A 276 -10.40 7.09 -2.79
N GLY A 277 -11.43 6.81 -3.60
CA GLY A 277 -12.83 7.05 -3.24
C GLY A 277 -13.44 6.02 -2.29
N THR A 278 -12.75 4.90 -2.08
CA THR A 278 -13.14 3.81 -1.18
C THR A 278 -12.07 3.62 -0.11
N LYS A 279 -12.13 4.43 0.96
CA LYS A 279 -11.27 4.29 2.14
C LYS A 279 -12.11 4.23 3.40
N ALA A 280 -11.99 3.15 4.18
CA ALA A 280 -12.63 3.05 5.48
C ALA A 280 -11.82 2.12 6.39
N PHE A 281 -11.10 2.71 7.34
CA PHE A 281 -10.21 2.05 8.28
C PHE A 281 -10.51 2.51 9.69
N PHE A 282 -10.53 1.57 10.63
CA PHE A 282 -10.79 1.84 12.04
C PHE A 282 -9.79 1.07 12.89
N SER A 283 -8.92 1.79 13.58
CA SER A 283 -7.87 1.19 14.41
C SER A 283 -8.36 1.09 15.84
N TYR A 284 -8.25 -0.10 16.43
CA TYR A 284 -8.69 -0.39 17.80
C TYR A 284 -7.49 -0.50 18.74
N GLY A 285 -7.58 0.16 19.89
CA GLY A 285 -6.60 0.02 20.96
C GLY A 285 -6.80 -1.24 21.81
N SER A 286 -5.95 -1.41 22.82
CA SER A 286 -6.05 -2.52 23.79
C SER A 286 -7.29 -2.45 24.70
N ASP A 287 -7.84 -1.25 24.91
CA ASP A 287 -9.15 -1.05 25.53
C ASP A 287 -10.32 -1.48 24.62
N GLY A 288 -10.00 -1.69 23.34
CA GLY A 288 -10.88 -2.01 22.23
C GLY A 288 -11.94 -0.94 21.97
N ASN A 289 -11.59 0.32 22.23
CA ASN A 289 -12.20 1.48 21.60
C ASN A 289 -11.49 1.79 20.28
N ILE A 290 -12.18 2.54 19.41
CA ILE A 290 -11.56 3.09 18.20
C ILE A 290 -10.61 4.22 18.64
N GLN A 291 -9.34 4.11 18.27
CA GLN A 291 -8.27 5.05 18.58
C GLN A 291 -7.81 5.83 17.35
N SER A 292 -8.09 5.33 16.15
CA SER A 292 -7.82 6.02 14.88
C SER A 292 -8.88 5.66 13.86
N LEU A 293 -9.17 6.55 12.93
CA LEU A 293 -10.00 6.21 11.78
C LEU A 293 -9.61 7.02 10.55
N THR A 294 -9.89 6.43 9.39
CA THR A 294 -9.99 7.12 8.11
C THR A 294 -11.27 6.69 7.44
N HIS A 295 -12.04 7.63 6.93
CA HIS A 295 -13.28 7.37 6.22
C HIS A 295 -13.42 8.34 5.06
N ARG A 296 -13.59 7.81 3.86
CA ARG A 296 -13.92 8.51 2.64
C ARG A 296 -14.71 7.55 1.78
N LEU A 297 -16.00 7.86 1.63
CA LEU A 297 -16.94 7.07 0.84
C LEU A 297 -17.90 8.00 0.11
N ARG A 298 -18.36 7.54 -1.05
CA ARG A 298 -19.51 8.07 -1.79
C ARG A 298 -20.49 6.94 -2.05
N THR A 299 -21.79 7.22 -1.96
CA THR A 299 -22.82 6.23 -2.32
C THR A 299 -22.64 5.85 -3.79
N ALA A 300 -22.68 4.56 -4.13
CA ALA A 300 -22.69 4.10 -5.50
C ALA A 300 -24.08 3.62 -5.91
N THR A 301 -24.51 4.03 -7.09
CA THR A 301 -25.73 3.56 -7.75
C THR A 301 -25.36 2.90 -9.06
N LYS A 302 -25.79 1.66 -9.27
CA LYS A 302 -25.53 0.89 -10.48
C LYS A 302 -26.27 1.53 -11.65
N LEU A 303 -25.55 1.83 -12.73
CA LEU A 303 -26.15 2.32 -13.95
C LEU A 303 -26.98 1.22 -14.62
N SER A 304 -28.09 1.62 -15.24
CA SER A 304 -28.91 0.71 -16.06
C SER A 304 -28.23 0.33 -17.37
N THR A 305 -27.30 1.15 -17.84
CA THR A 305 -26.47 0.90 -19.02
C THR A 305 -25.26 0.04 -18.66
N THR A 306 -25.03 -1.01 -19.43
CA THR A 306 -23.78 -1.78 -19.38
C THR A 306 -22.81 -1.29 -20.44
N PHE A 307 -21.52 -1.47 -20.18
CA PHE A 307 -20.45 -1.03 -21.06
C PHE A 307 -19.74 -2.23 -21.67
N GLU A 308 -19.36 -2.11 -22.94
CA GLU A 308 -18.64 -3.16 -23.65
C GLU A 308 -17.23 -3.33 -23.07
N SER A 309 -16.86 -4.57 -22.73
CA SER A 309 -15.53 -4.91 -22.26
C SER A 309 -14.52 -4.94 -23.40
N ILE A 310 -13.28 -4.52 -23.16
CA ILE A 310 -12.17 -4.73 -24.11
C ILE A 310 -11.69 -6.19 -24.11
N SER A 311 -11.11 -6.63 -25.23
CA SER A 311 -10.52 -7.97 -25.35
C SER A 311 -9.20 -8.10 -24.56
N SER A 312 -8.78 -9.32 -24.26
CA SER A 312 -7.47 -9.60 -23.65
C SER A 312 -6.29 -9.03 -24.46
N ASP A 313 -6.40 -9.02 -25.78
CA ASP A 313 -5.38 -8.47 -26.67
C ASP A 313 -5.31 -6.95 -26.54
N GLN A 314 -6.47 -6.29 -26.42
CA GLN A 314 -6.54 -4.85 -26.14
C GLN A 314 -6.02 -4.50 -24.74
N VAL A 315 -6.29 -5.33 -23.72
CA VAL A 315 -5.72 -5.17 -22.37
C VAL A 315 -4.19 -5.19 -22.46
N THR A 316 -3.64 -6.22 -23.11
CA THR A 316 -2.19 -6.38 -23.28
C THR A 316 -1.58 -5.18 -24.02
N GLN A 317 -2.19 -4.78 -25.14
CA GLN A 317 -1.71 -3.64 -25.92
C GLN A 317 -1.77 -2.33 -25.11
N ASN A 318 -2.85 -2.08 -24.38
CA ASN A 318 -2.99 -0.89 -23.55
C ASN A 318 -1.93 -0.83 -22.44
N ILE A 319 -1.60 -1.97 -21.81
CA ILE A 319 -0.51 -2.04 -20.82
C ILE A 319 0.83 -1.70 -21.50
N LEU A 320 1.13 -2.33 -22.64
CA LEU A 320 2.36 -2.07 -23.39
C LEU A 320 2.48 -0.60 -23.81
N ASP A 321 1.37 0.03 -24.21
CA ASP A 321 1.35 1.45 -24.58
C ASP A 321 1.66 2.34 -23.38
N VAL A 322 1.08 2.06 -22.20
CA VAL A 322 1.38 2.80 -20.96
C VAL A 322 2.84 2.61 -20.56
N LEU A 323 3.37 1.38 -20.60
CA LEU A 323 4.77 1.11 -20.24
C LEU A 323 5.75 1.79 -21.20
N SER A 324 5.45 1.75 -22.50
CA SER A 324 6.25 2.42 -23.53
C SER A 324 6.24 3.95 -23.34
N ALA A 325 5.11 4.52 -22.93
CA ALA A 325 4.99 5.95 -22.64
C ALA A 325 5.62 6.37 -21.31
N SER A 326 5.87 5.43 -20.40
CA SER A 326 6.43 5.67 -19.07
C SER A 326 7.97 5.69 -19.05
N ASN A 327 8.62 5.38 -20.19
CA ASN A 327 10.08 5.29 -20.32
C ASN A 327 10.75 4.29 -19.35
N LEU A 328 9.99 3.34 -18.80
CA LEU A 328 10.52 2.30 -17.92
C LEU A 328 11.40 1.34 -18.75
N THR A 329 12.63 1.14 -18.31
CA THR A 329 13.57 0.18 -18.90
C THR A 329 13.50 -1.14 -18.14
N ASN A 330 13.65 -2.28 -18.84
CA ASN A 330 13.62 -3.62 -18.25
C ASN A 330 12.37 -3.90 -17.39
N ALA A 331 11.22 -3.36 -17.80
CA ALA A 331 9.94 -3.55 -17.14
C ALA A 331 9.43 -4.99 -17.31
N ALA A 332 9.23 -5.70 -16.21
CA ALA A 332 8.60 -7.01 -16.15
C ALA A 332 7.16 -6.88 -15.62
N LEU A 333 6.19 -7.37 -16.40
CA LEU A 333 4.79 -7.44 -15.97
C LEU A 333 4.59 -8.65 -15.06
N ASN A 334 4.31 -8.40 -13.78
CA ASN A 334 4.22 -9.44 -12.76
C ASN A 334 2.81 -10.02 -12.61
N SER A 335 1.80 -9.15 -12.61
CA SER A 335 0.41 -9.57 -12.42
C SER A 335 -0.57 -8.63 -13.11
N VAL A 336 -1.72 -9.17 -13.51
CA VAL A 336 -2.87 -8.41 -14.01
C VAL A 336 -4.14 -8.96 -13.34
N ASP A 337 -4.75 -8.15 -12.48
CA ASP A 337 -5.96 -8.46 -11.73
C ASP A 337 -7.15 -7.67 -12.29
N PHE A 338 -8.30 -8.30 -12.50
CA PHE A 338 -9.54 -7.56 -12.77
C PHE A 338 -10.13 -7.05 -11.45
N VAL A 339 -10.40 -5.74 -11.39
CA VAL A 339 -10.91 -5.04 -10.21
C VAL A 339 -11.95 -4.01 -10.65
N PHE A 340 -12.59 -3.37 -9.68
CA PHE A 340 -13.27 -2.09 -9.89
C PHE A 340 -12.39 -0.96 -9.34
N TYR A 341 -12.44 0.21 -9.96
CA TYR A 341 -11.70 1.39 -9.54
C TYR A 341 -12.65 2.54 -9.23
N ASP A 342 -12.52 3.10 -8.05
CA ASP A 342 -13.24 4.25 -7.50
C ASP A 342 -12.24 5.42 -7.37
N SER A 343 -12.28 6.32 -8.35
CA SER A 343 -11.46 7.54 -8.35
C SER A 343 -11.82 8.52 -7.24
N GLY A 344 -12.97 8.34 -6.58
CA GLY A 344 -13.55 9.32 -5.67
C GLY A 344 -14.20 10.51 -6.38
N GLU A 345 -14.23 10.52 -7.71
CA GLU A 345 -14.83 11.57 -8.52
C GLU A 345 -16.28 11.22 -8.88
N GLN A 346 -16.52 10.63 -10.05
CA GLN A 346 -17.86 10.48 -10.61
C GLN A 346 -18.30 9.02 -10.75
N PHE A 347 -17.38 8.08 -10.94
CA PHE A 347 -17.73 6.69 -11.21
C PHE A 347 -16.92 5.68 -10.42
N ILE A 348 -17.52 4.51 -10.23
CA ILE A 348 -16.79 3.26 -10.03
C ILE A 348 -16.91 2.47 -11.33
N GLN A 349 -15.76 2.14 -11.92
CA GLN A 349 -15.69 1.46 -13.21
C GLN A 349 -14.79 0.22 -13.15
N PRO A 350 -15.05 -0.80 -13.97
CA PRO A 350 -14.20 -1.98 -14.03
C PRO A 350 -12.85 -1.62 -14.68
N ALA A 351 -11.78 -2.15 -14.11
CA ALA A 351 -10.41 -1.87 -14.50
C ALA A 351 -9.56 -3.15 -14.39
N TYR A 352 -8.42 -3.16 -15.08
CA TYR A 352 -7.34 -4.09 -14.79
C TYR A 352 -6.28 -3.36 -13.98
N ARG A 353 -6.04 -3.84 -12.77
CA ARG A 353 -4.88 -3.46 -11.95
C ARG A 353 -3.71 -4.32 -12.40
N TYR A 354 -2.59 -3.71 -12.74
CA TYR A 354 -1.40 -4.44 -13.11
C TYR A 354 -0.20 -4.00 -12.27
N GLN A 355 0.72 -4.94 -12.03
CA GLN A 355 1.95 -4.67 -11.30
C GLN A 355 3.13 -4.91 -12.22
N VAL A 356 4.05 -3.96 -12.25
CA VAL A 356 5.28 -4.03 -13.02
C VAL A 356 6.46 -3.83 -12.10
N THR A 357 7.52 -4.62 -12.28
CA THR A 357 8.82 -4.35 -11.65
C THR A 357 9.83 -3.92 -12.68
N THR A 358 10.71 -3.00 -12.32
CA THR A 358 11.95 -2.74 -13.06
C THR A 358 13.13 -3.23 -12.25
N GLU A 359 14.13 -3.79 -12.92
CA GLU A 359 15.36 -4.24 -12.27
C GLU A 359 16.08 -3.05 -11.62
N GLY A 360 16.48 -3.20 -10.36
CA GLY A 360 17.36 -2.25 -9.67
C GLY A 360 18.82 -2.44 -10.09
N PRO A 361 19.67 -1.40 -9.97
CA PRO A 361 21.11 -1.51 -10.27
C PRO A 361 21.83 -2.39 -9.23
N ASP A 362 22.85 -3.15 -9.66
CA ASP A 362 23.88 -3.80 -8.82
C ASP A 362 23.41 -4.49 -7.51
N GLY A 363 22.26 -5.17 -7.56
CA GLY A 363 21.72 -5.92 -6.41
C GLY A 363 20.79 -5.11 -5.50
N ALA A 364 20.50 -3.85 -5.84
CA ALA A 364 19.42 -3.09 -5.23
C ALA A 364 18.05 -3.75 -5.46
N ALA A 365 17.12 -3.52 -4.53
CA ALA A 365 15.76 -4.01 -4.65
C ALA A 365 15.09 -3.49 -5.93
N ASN A 366 14.29 -4.36 -6.55
CA ASN A 366 13.49 -4.01 -7.72
C ASN A 366 12.47 -2.92 -7.36
N ILE A 367 12.19 -2.03 -8.31
CA ILE A 367 11.16 -1.00 -8.12
C ILE A 367 9.83 -1.54 -8.62
N SER A 368 8.81 -1.51 -7.77
CA SER A 368 7.45 -1.92 -8.12
C SER A 368 6.57 -0.71 -8.46
N TYR A 369 5.82 -0.84 -9.55
CA TYR A 369 4.79 0.11 -9.98
C TYR A 369 3.44 -0.59 -10.02
N VAL A 370 2.38 0.15 -9.64
CA VAL A 370 1.00 -0.32 -9.76
C VAL A 370 0.25 0.62 -10.70
N GLY A 371 -0.25 0.07 -11.80
CA GLY A 371 -1.03 0.81 -12.79
C GLY A 371 -2.44 0.29 -12.95
N TYR A 372 -3.28 1.09 -13.61
CA TYR A 372 -4.65 0.72 -13.93
C TYR A 372 -4.94 1.02 -15.41
N ILE A 373 -5.61 0.10 -16.09
CA ILE A 373 -6.20 0.34 -17.42
C ILE A 373 -7.70 0.03 -17.38
N SER A 374 -8.46 0.73 -18.20
CA SER A 374 -9.92 0.54 -18.27
C SER A 374 -10.21 -0.87 -18.79
N ALA A 375 -11.19 -1.54 -18.18
CA ALA A 375 -11.74 -2.77 -18.76
C ALA A 375 -12.83 -2.48 -19.82
N LEU A 376 -13.19 -1.21 -20.02
CA LEU A 376 -14.23 -0.75 -20.93
C LEU A 376 -13.65 -0.16 -22.21
N SER A 377 -14.34 -0.35 -23.33
CA SER A 377 -13.99 0.26 -24.62
C SER A 377 -14.20 1.78 -24.63
N GLN A 378 -15.12 2.26 -23.80
CA GLN A 378 -15.45 3.67 -23.59
C GLN A 378 -15.56 3.96 -22.08
N PRO A 379 -14.44 4.16 -21.38
CA PRO A 379 -14.47 4.45 -19.96
C PRO A 379 -15.21 5.77 -19.68
N PRO A 380 -16.09 5.83 -18.67
CA PRO A 380 -16.77 7.06 -18.28
C PRO A 380 -15.82 8.12 -17.69
N GLU A 381 -14.67 7.72 -17.15
CA GLU A 381 -13.65 8.62 -16.60
C GLU A 381 -12.23 8.04 -16.78
N ALA A 382 -11.21 8.91 -16.75
CA ALA A 382 -9.82 8.47 -16.86
C ALA A 382 -9.37 7.74 -15.58
N LEU A 383 -8.57 6.69 -15.76
CA LEU A 383 -7.87 6.02 -14.67
C LEU A 383 -6.50 6.66 -14.43
N PRO A 384 -5.93 6.54 -13.22
CA PRO A 384 -4.59 7.03 -12.95
C PRO A 384 -3.59 6.34 -13.89
N GLY A 385 -2.77 7.15 -14.57
CA GLY A 385 -1.64 6.65 -15.34
C GLY A 385 -0.46 6.29 -14.43
N LEU A 386 0.49 5.53 -14.97
CA LEU A 386 1.80 5.36 -14.32
C LEU A 386 2.68 6.59 -14.41
N LYS A 387 2.32 7.55 -15.26
CA LYS A 387 3.15 8.72 -15.51
C LYS A 387 3.08 9.65 -14.29
N PRO A 388 4.19 9.88 -13.59
CA PRO A 388 4.21 10.87 -12.54
C PRO A 388 3.91 12.28 -13.08
N PRO A 389 3.49 13.22 -12.22
CA PRO A 389 3.48 14.63 -12.59
C PRO A 389 4.87 15.04 -13.10
N THR A 390 4.92 15.83 -14.17
CA THR A 390 6.19 16.35 -14.68
C THR A 390 6.78 17.29 -13.64
N PRO A 391 8.06 17.12 -13.25
CA PRO A 391 8.74 18.04 -12.35
C PRO A 391 8.62 19.49 -12.82
N GLU A 392 8.32 20.42 -11.91
CA GLU A 392 8.29 21.86 -12.22
C GLU A 392 9.72 22.39 -12.38
N VAL A 393 10.66 21.82 -11.63
CA VAL A 393 12.08 22.16 -11.61
C VAL A 393 12.87 20.86 -11.45
N SER A 394 14.02 20.71 -12.11
CA SER A 394 14.91 19.55 -11.88
C SER A 394 15.78 19.76 -10.64
N PRO A 395 16.16 18.70 -9.91
CA PRO A 395 17.15 18.79 -8.85
C PRO A 395 18.48 19.33 -9.38
N SER A 396 19.21 20.04 -8.51
CA SER A 396 20.56 20.54 -8.83
C SER A 396 21.63 19.60 -8.28
N THR A 397 22.86 19.63 -8.80
CA THR A 397 23.96 18.85 -8.22
C THR A 397 24.49 19.56 -6.97
N PRO A 398 24.71 18.84 -5.84
CA PRO A 398 25.35 19.43 -4.68
C PRO A 398 26.77 19.91 -5.04
N THR A 399 27.16 21.10 -4.55
CA THR A 399 28.55 21.59 -4.75
C THR A 399 29.27 21.76 -3.41
N ALA A 400 30.44 21.11 -3.28
CA ALA A 400 31.25 21.07 -2.05
C ALA A 400 31.67 22.45 -1.48
N ASN A 401 31.49 23.54 -2.24
CA ASN A 401 31.81 24.92 -1.84
C ASN A 401 30.65 25.68 -1.19
N ASN A 402 29.50 25.04 -0.97
CA ASN A 402 28.43 25.65 -0.20
C ASN A 402 28.89 25.77 1.26
N THR A 403 29.37 26.97 1.64
CA THR A 403 29.62 27.30 3.04
C THR A 403 28.38 26.96 3.83
N ALA A 404 28.51 26.01 4.78
CA ALA A 404 27.43 25.60 5.67
C ALA A 404 26.66 26.85 6.11
N PRO A 405 25.35 26.93 5.88
CA PRO A 405 24.55 28.02 6.42
C PRO A 405 24.90 28.16 7.89
N ARG A 406 25.31 29.35 8.34
CA ARG A 406 25.55 29.57 9.77
C ARG A 406 24.32 29.08 10.51
N LEU A 407 24.51 28.12 11.42
CA LEU A 407 23.46 27.60 12.29
C LEU A 407 22.66 28.78 12.82
N ARG A 408 21.43 28.92 12.33
CA ARG A 408 20.55 29.99 12.77
C ARG A 408 20.05 29.60 14.15
N ASN A 409 19.91 30.57 15.04
CA ASN A 409 19.29 30.32 16.34
C ASN A 409 17.91 29.66 16.12
N ARG A 410 17.69 28.49 16.73
CA ARG A 410 16.37 27.85 16.80
C ARG A 410 15.37 28.89 17.34
N GLY A 411 14.44 29.31 16.49
CA GLY A 411 13.55 30.45 16.68
C GLY A 411 12.62 30.61 15.48
N ALA A 412 11.89 31.74 15.39
CA ALA A 412 10.87 32.05 14.36
C ALA A 412 11.38 32.14 12.90
N THR A 413 12.43 31.41 12.55
CA THR A 413 12.87 31.22 11.18
C THR A 413 11.94 30.26 10.44
N PRO A 414 11.72 30.49 9.13
CA PRO A 414 11.02 29.57 8.26
C PRO A 414 11.50 28.13 8.44
N LEU A 415 10.57 27.18 8.44
CA LEU A 415 10.86 25.75 8.39
C LEU A 415 11.52 25.45 7.04
N THR A 416 12.72 24.87 7.06
CA THR A 416 13.44 24.54 5.84
C THR A 416 13.27 23.07 5.47
N VAL A 417 13.04 22.82 4.18
CA VAL A 417 12.86 21.47 3.62
C VAL A 417 14.01 21.16 2.66
N GLY A 418 14.57 19.97 2.79
CA GLY A 418 15.49 19.39 1.82
C GLY A 418 14.88 18.18 1.12
N ARG A 419 15.06 18.10 -0.19
CA ARG A 419 14.52 17.04 -1.03
C ARG A 419 15.64 16.43 -1.83
N TYR A 420 15.76 15.12 -1.74
CA TYR A 420 16.90 14.38 -2.27
C TYR A 420 16.39 13.16 -3.04
N PRO A 421 15.98 13.31 -4.32
CA PRO A 421 15.78 12.15 -5.19
C PRO A 421 17.10 11.49 -5.51
N ILE A 422 17.10 10.17 -5.66
CA ILE A 422 18.27 9.41 -6.11
C ILE A 422 18.87 10.01 -7.39
N SER A 423 20.18 10.20 -7.40
CA SER A 423 20.89 10.62 -8.60
C SER A 423 21.34 9.41 -9.41
N ASN A 424 21.35 9.56 -10.73
CA ASN A 424 22.04 8.64 -11.60
C ASN A 424 22.82 9.42 -12.67
N SER A 425 24.07 9.03 -12.87
CA SER A 425 24.93 9.57 -13.93
C SER A 425 24.95 8.64 -15.15
N TYR A 426 24.57 7.37 -14.96
CA TYR A 426 24.47 6.36 -16.00
C TYR A 426 23.06 6.26 -16.61
N SER A 427 23.02 5.76 -17.85
CA SER A 427 21.94 5.68 -18.84
C SER A 427 20.59 5.08 -18.43
N ASP A 428 20.36 4.80 -17.16
CA ASP A 428 19.21 4.07 -16.69
C ASP A 428 18.13 5.09 -16.29
N ASN A 429 16.94 5.00 -16.90
CA ASN A 429 15.81 5.90 -16.66
C ASN A 429 15.18 5.71 -15.25
N VAL A 430 16.00 5.51 -14.21
CA VAL A 430 15.56 5.25 -12.83
C VAL A 430 15.19 6.55 -12.11
N SER A 431 15.76 7.69 -12.47
CA SER A 431 15.49 8.99 -11.85
C SER A 431 14.01 9.52 -11.83
N PRO A 432 13.18 9.34 -12.89
CA PRO A 432 11.94 10.12 -13.02
C PRO A 432 10.89 9.89 -11.93
N TRP A 433 10.87 8.71 -11.30
CA TRP A 433 9.88 8.41 -10.26
C TRP A 433 10.26 9.02 -8.91
N CYS A 434 11.54 9.00 -8.53
CA CYS A 434 11.96 9.65 -7.29
C CYS A 434 11.85 11.17 -7.37
N GLU A 435 12.17 11.78 -8.51
CA GLU A 435 11.89 13.20 -8.75
C GLU A 435 10.41 13.50 -8.49
N ALA A 436 9.54 12.71 -9.12
CA ALA A 436 8.11 12.90 -8.98
C ALA A 436 7.58 12.70 -7.57
N ASP A 437 8.06 11.69 -6.85
CA ASP A 437 7.67 11.45 -5.45
C ASP A 437 8.15 12.62 -4.58
N THR A 438 9.37 13.12 -4.79
CA THR A 438 9.90 14.29 -4.07
C THR A 438 9.19 15.60 -4.43
N ASP A 439 8.70 15.76 -5.66
CA ASP A 439 7.87 16.88 -6.08
C ASP A 439 6.44 16.77 -5.55
N THR A 440 5.89 15.57 -5.53
CA THR A 440 4.58 15.26 -4.94
C THR A 440 4.59 15.54 -3.44
N PHE A 441 5.68 15.20 -2.75
CA PHE A 441 5.92 15.58 -1.36
C PHE A 441 5.93 17.10 -1.15
N TRP A 442 6.64 17.83 -2.02
CA TRP A 442 6.68 19.29 -1.93
C TRP A 442 5.31 19.93 -2.21
N TYR A 443 4.59 19.41 -3.20
CA TYR A 443 3.25 19.87 -3.56
C TYR A 443 2.27 19.71 -2.40
N GLY A 444 2.33 18.61 -1.64
CA GLY A 444 1.48 18.45 -0.45
C GLY A 444 1.82 19.44 0.67
N LEU A 445 3.10 19.74 0.91
CA LEU A 445 3.49 20.83 1.83
C LEU A 445 2.97 22.20 1.36
N GLN A 446 3.07 22.49 0.06
CA GLN A 446 2.55 23.74 -0.51
C GLN A 446 1.03 23.81 -0.41
N ALA A 447 0.32 22.72 -0.68
CA ALA A 447 -1.13 22.65 -0.56
C ALA A 447 -1.57 22.89 0.90
N ALA A 448 -0.87 22.29 1.87
CA ALA A 448 -1.10 22.56 3.28
C ALA A 448 -0.86 24.04 3.61
N SER A 449 0.14 24.65 2.98
CA SER A 449 0.45 26.06 3.18
C SER A 449 -0.58 27.06 2.62
N SER A 450 -1.46 26.60 1.73
CA SER A 450 -2.54 27.46 1.22
C SER A 450 -3.70 27.63 2.21
N ILE A 451 -3.65 26.94 3.35
CA ILE A 451 -4.70 26.91 4.36
C ILE A 451 -4.28 27.82 5.53
N ASP A 452 -4.88 29.02 5.62
CA ASP A 452 -4.61 29.97 6.71
C ASP A 452 -5.12 29.44 8.06
N PHE A 453 -4.21 28.91 8.90
CA PHE A 453 -4.54 28.47 10.25
C PHE A 453 -4.19 29.53 11.30
N GLU A 454 -5.21 30.06 11.99
CA GLU A 454 -5.00 30.77 13.26
C GLU A 454 -4.86 29.74 14.40
N PHE A 455 -3.63 29.52 14.87
CA PHE A 455 -3.39 28.65 16.03
C PHE A 455 -3.71 29.41 17.33
N PRO A 456 -4.67 28.94 18.15
CA PRO A 456 -5.19 29.70 19.29
C PRO A 456 -4.14 30.10 20.34
N ASN A 457 -3.01 29.37 20.41
CA ASN A 457 -1.98 29.56 21.43
C ASN A 457 -0.59 29.94 20.88
N LEU A 458 -0.40 29.94 19.55
CA LEU A 458 0.85 30.36 18.92
C LEU A 458 0.79 31.76 18.30
N GLY A 459 -0.36 32.44 18.40
CA GLY A 459 -0.63 33.68 17.66
C GLY A 459 -0.93 33.40 16.19
N SER A 460 -1.10 34.46 15.39
CA SER A 460 -1.16 34.35 13.93
C SER A 460 0.19 33.83 13.43
N PHE A 461 0.33 32.52 13.37
CA PHE A 461 1.47 31.90 12.73
C PHE A 461 1.29 32.20 11.24
N GLU A 462 2.26 32.89 10.63
CA GLU A 462 2.45 32.86 9.17
C GLU A 462 2.89 31.44 8.72
N GLY A 463 2.33 30.39 9.32
CA GLY A 463 2.94 29.06 9.55
C GLY A 463 2.99 28.12 8.37
N ALA A 464 2.58 28.65 7.26
CA ALA A 464 2.43 27.97 6.01
C ALA A 464 3.26 28.69 4.94
N SER A 465 3.13 30.02 4.85
CA SER A 465 4.06 30.91 4.15
C SER A 465 5.51 30.83 4.65
N ALA A 466 5.74 30.18 5.79
CA ALA A 466 7.04 29.97 6.41
C ALA A 466 7.68 28.60 6.09
N ILE A 467 7.12 27.74 5.21
CA ILE A 467 7.83 26.54 4.74
C ILE A 467 8.65 26.90 3.49
N THR A 468 9.96 26.70 3.55
CA THR A 468 10.88 27.03 2.45
C THR A 468 11.51 25.76 1.91
N ASN A 469 11.41 25.55 0.59
CA ASN A 469 12.20 24.55 -0.13
C ASN A 469 13.66 25.02 -0.19
N ALA A 470 14.44 24.68 0.83
CA ALA A 470 15.79 25.19 1.02
C ALA A 470 16.80 24.45 0.14
N GLN A 471 16.55 23.16 -0.11
CA GLN A 471 17.44 22.30 -0.86
C GLN A 471 16.63 21.36 -1.78
N TYR A 472 17.05 21.28 -3.03
CA TYR A 472 16.56 20.28 -3.97
C TYR A 472 17.74 19.80 -4.81
N TYR A 473 18.30 18.69 -4.35
CA TYR A 473 19.56 18.16 -4.87
C TYR A 473 19.41 16.73 -5.32
N TRP A 474 20.17 16.38 -6.34
CA TRP A 474 20.47 15.00 -6.67
C TRP A 474 21.19 14.35 -5.50
N GLY A 475 20.64 13.25 -4.99
CA GLY A 475 21.20 12.51 -3.88
C GLY A 475 22.65 12.12 -4.14
N ASP A 476 23.52 12.35 -3.16
CA ASP A 476 24.96 12.05 -3.22
C ASP A 476 25.45 11.64 -1.83
N ASP A 477 26.47 10.79 -1.73
CA ASP A 477 26.97 10.29 -0.44
C ASP A 477 27.46 11.43 0.48
N ILE A 478 28.02 12.48 -0.11
CA ILE A 478 28.60 13.62 0.60
C ILE A 478 27.57 14.39 1.44
N GLU A 479 26.29 14.33 1.03
CA GLU A 479 25.18 15.00 1.69
C GLU A 479 24.82 14.35 3.04
N TYR A 480 25.18 13.09 3.21
CA TYR A 480 24.92 12.28 4.39
C TYR A 480 26.16 12.13 5.27
N GLU A 481 27.35 12.21 4.68
CA GLU A 481 28.61 11.97 5.36
C GLU A 481 29.42 13.24 5.61
N GLY A 482 30.44 13.48 4.78
CA GLY A 482 31.49 14.47 5.01
C GLY A 482 31.01 15.92 4.99
N ALA A 483 29.94 16.23 4.26
CA ALA A 483 29.37 17.57 4.16
C ALA A 483 27.96 17.69 4.75
N ARG A 484 27.50 16.71 5.55
CA ARG A 484 26.11 16.64 6.01
C ARG A 484 25.56 17.90 6.68
N ASN A 485 26.40 18.64 7.42
CA ASN A 485 26.01 19.89 8.08
C ASN A 485 25.80 21.07 7.13
N SER A 486 26.13 20.92 5.84
CA SER A 486 25.77 21.82 4.75
C SER A 486 24.55 21.36 3.96
N TYR A 487 24.11 20.11 4.15
CA TYR A 487 23.05 19.46 3.35
C TYR A 487 21.93 18.93 4.24
N VAL A 488 21.78 17.60 4.34
CA VAL A 488 20.69 16.92 5.05
C VAL A 488 20.58 17.39 6.50
N ASN A 489 21.70 17.55 7.19
CA ASN A 489 21.70 18.03 8.58
C ASN A 489 21.56 19.56 8.71
N SER A 490 21.31 20.30 7.64
CA SER A 490 21.15 21.77 7.65
C SER A 490 19.69 22.24 7.45
N VAL A 491 18.81 21.33 7.05
CA VAL A 491 17.37 21.57 6.91
C VAL A 491 16.60 21.08 8.14
N ASN A 492 15.35 21.49 8.35
CA ASN A 492 14.51 20.97 9.45
C ASN A 492 13.83 19.64 9.07
N LEU A 493 13.38 19.53 7.83
CA LEU A 493 12.68 18.35 7.30
C LEU A 493 13.39 17.87 6.03
N ALA A 494 13.85 16.61 6.02
CA ALA A 494 14.43 15.98 4.86
C ALA A 494 13.49 14.88 4.31
N PHE A 495 13.26 14.88 3.01
CA PHE A 495 12.61 13.78 2.29
C PHE A 495 13.60 13.20 1.27
N GLN A 496 13.98 11.94 1.46
CA GLN A 496 14.89 11.18 0.60
C GLN A 496 14.12 10.08 -0.11
N CYS A 497 14.31 9.96 -1.43
CA CYS A 497 13.77 8.86 -2.23
C CYS A 497 14.93 8.10 -2.88
N THR A 498 15.07 6.80 -2.62
CA THR A 498 16.25 6.01 -3.01
C THR A 498 15.97 4.51 -2.98
N HIS A 499 16.91 3.71 -3.48
CA HIS A 499 17.00 2.29 -3.14
C HIS A 499 17.52 2.12 -1.71
N GLY A 500 17.07 1.06 -1.05
CA GLY A 500 17.46 0.77 0.31
C GLY A 500 17.72 -0.71 0.53
N ASN A 501 18.38 -0.99 1.63
CA ASN A 501 18.56 -2.30 2.23
C ASN A 501 18.66 -2.12 3.75
N VAL A 502 18.76 -3.21 4.50
CA VAL A 502 18.83 -3.22 5.97
C VAL A 502 19.93 -2.25 6.47
N HIS A 503 19.50 -1.13 7.05
CA HIS A 503 20.36 -0.07 7.59
C HIS A 503 21.30 0.65 6.60
N GLU A 504 20.99 0.62 5.31
CA GLU A 504 21.77 1.31 4.27
C GLU A 504 20.88 1.77 3.11
N PHE A 505 21.33 2.75 2.33
CA PHE A 505 20.62 3.24 1.16
C PHE A 505 21.58 3.83 0.11
N TRP A 506 21.12 3.99 -1.15
CA TRP A 506 21.94 4.45 -2.27
C TRP A 506 21.50 5.83 -2.76
N PRO A 507 22.00 6.93 -2.18
CA PRO A 507 21.59 8.27 -2.61
C PRO A 507 21.95 8.55 -4.07
N ASN A 508 22.98 7.87 -4.58
CA ASN A 508 23.37 7.81 -5.98
C ASN A 508 23.48 6.34 -6.41
N ALA A 509 22.85 5.98 -7.53
CA ALA A 509 22.85 4.60 -8.04
C ALA A 509 24.25 4.10 -8.47
N ASP A 510 25.17 5.02 -8.77
CA ASP A 510 26.52 4.72 -9.28
C ASP A 510 27.60 4.73 -8.19
N GLU A 511 27.22 5.03 -6.94
CA GLU A 511 28.14 5.20 -5.81
C GLU A 511 27.91 4.13 -4.73
N PRO A 512 28.83 3.98 -3.77
CA PRO A 512 28.63 3.11 -2.62
C PRO A 512 27.35 3.46 -1.85
N SER A 513 26.76 2.47 -1.18
CA SER A 513 25.69 2.73 -0.22
C SER A 513 26.20 3.61 0.92
N VAL A 514 25.30 4.43 1.45
CA VAL A 514 25.48 5.10 2.74
C VAL A 514 24.93 4.19 3.83
N ALA A 515 25.81 3.69 4.69
CA ALA A 515 25.40 2.94 5.87
C ALA A 515 25.01 3.89 7.02
N LEU A 516 23.91 3.59 7.72
CA LEU A 516 23.49 4.37 8.89
C LEU A 516 24.55 4.38 10.01
N ALA A 517 25.35 3.32 10.10
CA ALA A 517 26.48 3.24 11.02
C ALA A 517 27.53 4.32 10.74
N ASP A 518 27.78 4.65 9.47
CA ASP A 518 28.76 5.67 9.08
C ASP A 518 28.27 7.07 9.43
N ILE A 519 26.99 7.37 9.20
CA ILE A 519 26.33 8.60 9.69
C ILE A 519 26.50 8.73 11.21
N GLY A 520 26.25 7.64 11.95
CA GLY A 520 26.44 7.59 13.39
C GLY A 520 27.88 7.85 13.83
N SER A 521 28.85 7.23 13.15
CA SER A 521 30.29 7.40 13.43
C SER A 521 30.77 8.83 13.26
N LEU A 522 30.11 9.59 12.39
CA LEU A 522 30.39 10.99 12.12
C LEU A 522 29.73 11.94 13.14
N GLY A 523 28.93 11.43 14.08
CA GLY A 523 28.23 12.18 15.11
C GLY A 523 26.74 12.39 14.84
N GLY A 524 26.16 11.70 13.87
CA GLY A 524 24.72 11.69 13.60
C GLY A 524 24.17 12.97 13.00
N PHE A 525 22.85 13.12 13.14
CA PHE A 525 22.05 14.26 12.73
C PHE A 525 21.34 14.92 13.92
N GLY A 526 20.87 16.14 13.72
CA GLY A 526 20.13 16.92 14.70
C GLY A 526 20.95 18.04 15.36
N SER A 527 20.31 18.71 16.32
CA SER A 527 20.89 19.84 17.08
C SER A 527 22.18 19.47 17.78
N ALA A 528 22.20 18.35 18.49
CA ALA A 528 23.38 17.90 19.23
C ALA A 528 24.53 17.47 18.30
N ALA A 529 24.23 17.13 17.04
CA ALA A 529 25.21 16.92 15.97
C ALA A 529 25.74 18.21 15.32
N GLY A 530 25.30 19.38 15.81
CA GLY A 530 25.65 20.68 15.22
C GLY A 530 24.89 20.97 13.92
N GLY A 531 23.72 20.38 13.74
CA GLY A 531 22.83 20.62 12.60
C GLY A 531 21.44 21.13 13.01
N SER A 532 20.50 21.04 12.09
CA SER A 532 19.10 21.52 12.24
C SER A 532 18.07 20.47 11.87
N LEU A 533 18.47 19.25 11.49
CA LEU A 533 17.53 18.20 11.09
C LEU A 533 16.70 17.73 12.27
N ASP A 534 15.40 17.96 12.18
CA ASP A 534 14.43 17.54 13.18
C ASP A 534 13.66 16.30 12.68
N TYR A 535 13.42 16.18 11.36
CA TYR A 535 12.62 15.10 10.77
C TYR A 535 13.24 14.56 9.49
N TRP A 536 13.35 13.23 9.37
CA TRP A 536 13.87 12.58 8.16
C TRP A 536 12.93 11.47 7.68
N LEU A 537 12.39 11.65 6.48
CA LEU A 537 11.52 10.69 5.82
C LEU A 537 12.29 10.01 4.69
N ILE A 538 12.36 8.68 4.72
CA ILE A 538 13.14 7.86 3.80
C ILE A 538 12.19 6.94 3.03
N LYS A 539 11.93 7.29 1.77
CA LYS A 539 11.26 6.39 0.82
C LYS A 539 12.30 5.48 0.17
N ALA A 540 12.54 4.34 0.79
CA ALA A 540 13.45 3.30 0.32
C ALA A 540 13.09 1.95 0.94
N CYS A 541 13.35 0.86 0.23
CA CYS A 541 13.07 -0.50 0.68
C CYS A 541 13.93 -0.87 1.90
N ASP A 542 13.34 -1.53 2.90
CA ASP A 542 14.04 -2.24 3.98
C ASP A 542 15.02 -1.44 4.88
N VAL A 543 15.10 -0.10 4.75
CA VAL A 543 16.05 0.74 5.50
C VAL A 543 15.83 0.69 7.00
N ILE A 544 14.56 0.56 7.43
CA ILE A 544 14.16 0.49 8.84
C ILE A 544 13.60 -0.90 9.11
N PRO A 545 14.46 -1.95 9.24
CA PRO A 545 13.99 -3.29 9.53
C PRO A 545 13.35 -3.32 10.92
N THR A 546 12.24 -4.04 11.03
CA THR A 546 11.62 -4.30 12.34
C THR A 546 12.50 -5.24 13.16
N ILE A 547 12.35 -5.23 14.49
CA ILE A 547 13.05 -6.19 15.37
C ILE A 547 12.78 -7.63 14.94
N THR A 548 11.53 -7.93 14.57
CA THR A 548 11.13 -9.27 14.12
C THR A 548 11.80 -9.66 12.82
N GLN A 549 11.86 -8.74 11.86
CA GLN A 549 12.64 -8.94 10.65
C GLN A 549 14.09 -9.16 11.06
N TYR A 550 14.79 -8.20 11.66
CA TYR A 550 16.20 -8.34 12.01
C TYR A 550 16.55 -9.67 12.71
N THR A 551 15.70 -10.11 13.66
CA THR A 551 15.79 -11.41 14.33
C THR A 551 15.75 -12.61 13.38
N ASN A 552 14.89 -12.58 12.35
CA ASN A 552 14.80 -13.65 11.35
C ASN A 552 16.05 -13.72 10.47
N LEU A 553 16.72 -12.60 10.23
CA LEU A 553 17.90 -12.52 9.35
C LEU A 553 19.16 -13.01 10.07
N TYR A 554 19.39 -12.47 11.27
CA TYR A 554 20.67 -12.64 11.98
C TYR A 554 20.57 -13.57 13.19
N GLY A 555 19.36 -13.76 13.72
CA GLY A 555 19.07 -14.61 14.87
C GLY A 555 18.55 -13.83 16.07
N ALA A 556 17.94 -14.55 17.02
CA ALA A 556 17.32 -13.93 18.20
C ALA A 556 18.30 -13.27 19.18
N SER A 557 19.59 -13.65 19.16
CA SER A 557 20.62 -12.96 19.94
C SER A 557 20.84 -11.52 19.46
N ASP A 558 20.52 -11.24 18.21
CA ASP A 558 20.93 -10.03 17.50
C ASP A 558 19.75 -9.06 17.32
N ALA A 559 18.58 -9.39 17.89
CA ALA A 559 17.38 -8.55 17.85
C ALA A 559 17.61 -7.13 18.41
N HIS A 560 18.63 -6.95 19.27
CA HIS A 560 19.03 -5.65 19.77
C HIS A 560 19.79 -4.81 18.74
N GLU A 561 20.49 -5.43 17.79
CA GLU A 561 21.30 -4.76 16.77
C GLU A 561 20.44 -4.00 15.74
N ALA A 562 19.14 -4.32 15.65
CA ALA A 562 18.13 -3.50 14.96
C ALA A 562 18.10 -2.03 15.43
N TRP A 563 18.64 -1.75 16.63
CA TRP A 563 18.71 -0.41 17.23
C TRP A 563 20.08 0.25 17.12
N ASP A 564 21.14 -0.52 16.94
CA ASP A 564 22.50 -0.08 17.26
C ASP A 564 22.95 1.10 16.41
N VAL A 565 22.59 1.09 15.12
CA VAL A 565 22.90 2.19 14.21
C VAL A 565 22.18 3.48 14.59
N TRP A 566 20.97 3.39 15.15
CA TRP A 566 20.09 4.52 15.38
C TRP A 566 20.52 5.38 16.56
N TRP A 567 21.12 4.80 17.61
CA TRP A 567 21.57 5.56 18.78
C TRP A 567 22.48 6.73 18.41
N ASN A 568 23.39 6.51 17.47
CA ASN A 568 24.33 7.53 17.04
C ASN A 568 23.78 8.41 15.91
N VAL A 569 22.71 7.99 15.22
CA VAL A 569 22.02 8.84 14.25
C VAL A 569 21.17 9.91 14.96
N PHE A 570 20.48 9.54 16.05
CA PHE A 570 19.60 10.40 16.83
C PHE A 570 20.35 11.36 17.79
N ASN A 571 21.02 12.35 17.23
CA ASN A 571 21.70 13.44 17.96
C ASN A 571 20.90 14.75 17.88
N GLY A 572 19.62 14.70 18.24
CA GLY A 572 18.68 15.82 18.22
C GLY A 572 17.63 15.76 17.10
N VAL A 573 17.49 14.62 16.44
CA VAL A 573 16.39 14.32 15.49
C VAL A 573 15.17 13.86 16.27
N HIS A 574 13.99 14.34 15.92
CA HIS A 574 12.73 13.98 16.56
C HIS A 574 12.14 12.69 15.98
N VAL A 575 12.10 12.55 14.65
CA VAL A 575 11.55 11.35 14.00
C VAL A 575 12.33 10.99 12.74
N ILE A 576 12.61 9.70 12.59
CA ILE A 576 12.99 9.11 11.30
C ILE A 576 11.92 8.08 10.91
N ALA A 577 11.38 8.18 9.71
CA ALA A 577 10.36 7.25 9.23
C ALA A 577 10.66 6.78 7.80
N GLY A 578 10.28 5.54 7.50
CA GLY A 578 10.59 4.88 6.24
C GLY A 578 9.86 3.58 6.07
N PHE A 579 10.35 2.71 5.18
CA PHE A 579 9.78 1.39 4.99
C PHE A 579 10.65 0.29 5.62
N SER A 580 9.98 -0.75 6.06
CA SER A 580 10.56 -2.00 6.53
C SER A 580 10.48 -3.13 5.50
N THR A 581 9.81 -2.89 4.36
CA THR A 581 9.70 -3.80 3.21
C THR A 581 9.76 -3.00 1.90
N GLU A 582 9.69 -3.67 0.75
CA GLU A 582 9.64 -3.02 -0.57
C GLU A 582 8.52 -1.97 -0.66
N ALA A 583 8.90 -0.74 -1.06
CA ALA A 583 7.97 0.34 -1.36
C ALA A 583 7.64 0.39 -2.86
N ASN A 584 6.40 0.79 -3.20
CA ASN A 584 6.04 1.09 -4.57
C ASN A 584 6.50 2.52 -4.94
N ALA A 585 6.88 2.70 -6.19
CA ALA A 585 7.13 4.01 -6.77
C ALA A 585 5.85 4.64 -7.35
N GLY A 586 5.79 5.97 -7.39
CA GLY A 586 4.68 6.70 -8.00
C GLY A 586 3.33 6.41 -7.33
N ASP A 587 3.34 6.23 -6.02
CA ASP A 587 2.19 5.81 -5.22
C ASP A 587 1.41 6.95 -4.55
N ASN A 588 1.88 8.19 -4.73
CA ASN A 588 1.23 9.43 -4.29
C ASN A 588 0.99 9.50 -2.77
N ILE A 589 1.57 8.59 -1.99
CA ILE A 589 1.52 8.63 -0.52
C ILE A 589 2.22 9.88 0.00
N GLU A 590 3.19 10.40 -0.77
CA GLU A 590 4.00 11.56 -0.40
C GLU A 590 3.12 12.79 -0.24
N PHE A 591 2.15 12.96 -1.13
CA PHE A 591 1.20 14.05 -1.06
C PHE A 591 0.40 13.95 0.23
N ASP A 592 -0.22 12.80 0.49
CA ASP A 592 -1.06 12.59 1.67
C ASP A 592 -0.25 12.77 2.96
N VAL A 593 0.98 12.23 3.03
CA VAL A 593 1.87 12.42 4.19
C VAL A 593 2.22 13.90 4.37
N SER A 594 2.79 14.52 3.35
CA SER A 594 3.27 15.91 3.42
C SER A 594 2.15 16.91 3.68
N PHE A 595 0.99 16.73 3.04
CA PHE A 595 -0.19 17.55 3.26
C PHE A 595 -0.68 17.46 4.70
N ASN A 596 -0.67 16.27 5.31
CA ASN A 596 -1.10 16.10 6.69
C ASN A 596 -0.09 16.66 7.70
N ILE A 597 1.20 16.38 7.55
CA ILE A 597 2.22 16.92 8.48
C ILE A 597 2.34 18.46 8.33
N GLY A 598 2.17 18.99 7.12
CA GLY A 598 2.14 20.43 6.85
C GLY A 598 0.99 21.16 7.56
N ARG A 599 -0.10 20.44 7.88
CA ARG A 599 -1.23 20.94 8.68
C ARG A 599 -1.05 20.75 10.20
N GLY A 600 0.08 20.18 10.62
CA GLY A 600 0.43 19.93 12.01
C GLY A 600 0.05 18.53 12.52
N ALA A 601 -0.20 17.55 11.65
CA ALA A 601 -0.32 16.16 12.11
C ALA A 601 1.04 15.63 12.60
N GLY A 602 1.02 14.72 13.57
CA GLY A 602 2.25 14.11 14.09
C GLY A 602 2.97 13.30 13.01
N VAL A 603 4.30 13.46 12.89
CA VAL A 603 5.06 12.95 11.74
C VAL A 603 5.04 11.42 11.66
N ALA A 604 5.39 10.75 12.76
CA ALA A 604 5.47 9.29 12.80
C ALA A 604 4.13 8.63 12.50
N MET A 605 3.07 9.05 13.20
CA MET A 605 1.73 8.48 13.02
C MET A 605 1.15 8.80 11.64
N THR A 606 1.41 9.97 11.07
CA THR A 606 0.95 10.29 9.72
C THR A 606 1.60 9.39 8.67
N TRP A 607 2.92 9.16 8.76
CA TRP A 607 3.64 8.26 7.86
C TRP A 607 3.05 6.84 7.88
N LEU A 608 2.96 6.25 9.08
CA LEU A 608 2.48 4.89 9.27
C LEU A 608 1.03 4.73 8.82
N HIS A 609 0.17 5.67 9.19
CA HIS A 609 -1.26 5.64 8.91
C HIS A 609 -1.56 5.78 7.42
N THR A 610 -0.94 6.75 6.75
CA THR A 610 -1.16 6.99 5.32
C THR A 610 -0.75 5.79 4.48
N ILE A 611 0.43 5.22 4.72
CA ILE A 611 0.95 4.09 3.95
C ILE A 611 0.10 2.83 4.16
N ASN A 612 -0.19 2.49 5.40
CA ASN A 612 -0.98 1.31 5.73
C ASN A 612 -2.40 1.35 5.14
N GLN A 613 -2.91 2.56 4.84
CA GLN A 613 -4.22 2.78 4.24
C GLN A 613 -4.20 3.04 2.73
N ALA A 614 -3.01 3.12 2.12
CA ALA A 614 -2.92 3.44 0.71
C ALA A 614 -3.54 2.29 -0.12
N PRO A 615 -4.38 2.60 -1.13
CA PRO A 615 -5.03 1.58 -1.96
C PRO A 615 -4.05 0.67 -2.73
N MET A 616 -2.81 1.09 -2.94
CA MET A 616 -1.83 0.24 -3.63
C MET A 616 -1.20 -0.85 -2.79
N TYR A 617 -1.17 -0.66 -1.47
CA TYR A 617 -0.76 -1.69 -0.52
C TYR A 617 -1.96 -2.52 -0.02
N ASN A 618 -3.17 -2.29 -0.57
CA ASN A 618 -4.40 -2.94 -0.14
C ASN A 618 -5.23 -3.52 -1.31
N PRO A 619 -5.58 -4.83 -1.32
CA PRO A 619 -5.13 -5.85 -0.37
C PRO A 619 -3.61 -6.06 -0.46
N LEU A 620 -3.02 -6.48 0.66
CA LEU A 620 -1.58 -6.71 0.76
C LEU A 620 -1.15 -7.72 -0.30
N LYS A 621 -0.41 -7.24 -1.31
CA LYS A 621 0.29 -8.10 -2.26
C LYS A 621 1.60 -8.49 -1.62
N SER A 622 1.95 -9.76 -1.75
CA SER A 622 3.22 -10.26 -1.28
C SER A 622 4.25 -10.33 -2.40
N TYR A 623 5.53 -10.25 -2.03
CA TYR A 623 6.67 -10.53 -2.87
C TYR A 623 7.60 -11.52 -2.20
N SER A 624 8.45 -12.16 -2.99
CA SER A 624 9.51 -13.01 -2.46
C SER A 624 10.74 -12.14 -2.25
N ASP A 625 11.00 -11.81 -1.00
CA ASP A 625 12.22 -11.16 -0.59
C ASP A 625 13.38 -12.17 -0.50
N HIS A 626 14.58 -11.73 -0.86
CA HIS A 626 15.78 -12.59 -0.84
C HIS A 626 16.18 -13.02 0.59
N TYR A 627 15.93 -12.15 1.58
CA TYR A 627 16.29 -12.32 2.98
C TYR A 627 15.16 -12.90 3.82
N TRP A 628 13.92 -12.48 3.55
CA TRP A 628 12.78 -12.70 4.45
C TRP A 628 11.74 -13.70 3.93
N GLY A 629 11.94 -14.26 2.73
CA GLY A 629 10.92 -15.05 2.05
C GLY A 629 9.70 -14.19 1.69
N THR A 630 8.49 -14.70 1.87
CA THR A 630 7.28 -13.98 1.46
C THR A 630 6.99 -12.80 2.40
N GLN A 631 7.15 -11.57 1.89
CA GLN A 631 6.83 -10.32 2.58
C GLN A 631 5.69 -9.59 1.88
N TYR A 632 5.08 -8.61 2.54
CA TYR A 632 4.09 -7.73 1.92
C TYR A 632 4.70 -6.38 1.58
N TYR A 633 4.30 -5.83 0.43
CA TYR A 633 4.70 -4.48 0.03
C TYR A 633 4.24 -3.42 1.03
N GLY A 634 5.07 -2.40 1.21
CA GLY A 634 4.69 -1.15 1.85
C GLY A 634 4.42 -1.25 3.34
N ARG A 635 5.24 -1.97 4.11
CA ARG A 635 5.15 -1.95 5.57
C ARG A 635 5.92 -0.76 6.13
N PRO A 636 5.24 0.28 6.62
CA PRO A 636 5.92 1.46 7.13
C PRO A 636 6.49 1.20 8.53
N ALA A 637 7.58 1.90 8.85
CA ALA A 637 8.19 1.91 10.18
C ALA A 637 8.64 3.33 10.54
N ALA A 638 8.72 3.62 11.83
CA ALA A 638 9.26 4.87 12.35
C ALA A 638 10.05 4.63 13.63
N ILE A 639 11.09 5.44 13.84
CA ILE A 639 11.91 5.49 15.06
C ILE A 639 11.91 6.93 15.56
N PHE A 640 11.83 7.11 16.87
CA PHE A 640 11.88 8.42 17.52
C PHE A 640 12.36 8.31 18.97
N PRO A 641 12.93 9.38 19.56
CA PRO A 641 13.21 9.41 20.97
C PRO A 641 11.93 9.28 21.81
N CYS A 642 12.02 8.61 22.95
CA CYS A 642 10.83 8.36 23.78
C CYS A 642 10.15 9.66 24.23
N GLY A 643 8.82 9.75 24.06
CA GLY A 643 8.05 10.98 24.35
C GLY A 643 7.90 11.92 23.16
N HIS A 644 8.53 11.61 22.01
CA HIS A 644 8.51 12.42 20.79
C HIS A 644 7.70 11.76 19.65
N GLY A 645 6.95 10.69 19.90
CA GLY A 645 6.14 10.01 18.88
C GLY A 645 4.97 10.85 18.34
N ASP A 646 4.63 11.93 19.04
CA ASP A 646 3.53 12.84 18.71
C ASP A 646 3.99 14.18 18.12
N ASP A 647 5.29 14.35 17.92
CA ASP A 647 5.88 15.59 17.44
C ASP A 647 5.43 15.91 16.00
N THR A 648 5.12 17.17 15.79
CA THR A 648 4.76 17.77 14.51
C THR A 648 5.99 18.41 13.88
N ILE A 649 5.99 18.67 12.58
CA ILE A 649 7.12 19.37 11.93
C ILE A 649 7.43 20.76 12.53
N PHE A 650 6.56 21.30 13.38
CA PHE A 650 6.72 22.58 14.07
C PHE A 650 7.43 22.47 15.42
N ASP A 651 7.51 21.27 15.99
CA ASP A 651 8.27 20.98 17.20
C ASP A 651 9.76 20.87 16.81
N ARG A 652 10.56 21.87 17.18
CA ARG A 652 11.97 22.01 16.74
C ARG A 652 12.91 22.32 17.91
N ASP A 653 12.50 21.94 19.11
CA ASP A 653 13.30 22.13 20.31
C ASP A 653 14.54 21.25 20.29
N ASP A 654 15.64 21.68 20.91
CA ASP A 654 16.83 20.83 21.04
C ASP A 654 16.55 19.76 22.09
N ILE A 655 16.40 18.52 21.63
CA ILE A 655 16.10 17.36 22.47
C ILE A 655 17.36 16.56 22.86
N GLY A 656 18.55 17.03 22.45
CA GLY A 656 19.81 16.36 22.73
C GLY A 656 19.98 15.00 22.04
N ALA A 657 21.01 14.26 22.43
CA ALA A 657 21.20 12.88 21.98
C ALA A 657 20.18 11.96 22.65
N ALA A 658 19.63 11.00 21.89
CA ALA A 658 18.67 10.06 22.41
C ALA A 658 19.31 9.08 23.41
N ASP A 659 18.77 9.04 24.63
CA ASP A 659 19.06 8.00 25.63
C ASP A 659 17.97 6.90 25.66
N CYS A 660 16.90 7.12 24.91
CA CYS A 660 15.74 6.24 24.80
C CYS A 660 15.14 6.37 23.40
N LEU A 661 14.93 5.25 22.72
CA LEU A 661 14.29 5.20 21.40
C LEU A 661 13.06 4.30 21.43
N THR A 662 12.07 4.65 20.62
CA THR A 662 10.88 3.84 20.33
C THR A 662 10.83 3.60 18.83
N MET A 663 10.57 2.36 18.45
CA MET A 663 10.41 1.89 17.07
C MET A 663 9.00 1.35 16.96
N ILE A 664 8.26 1.77 15.94
CA ILE A 664 6.90 1.32 15.66
C ILE A 664 6.74 0.95 14.19
N TRP A 665 5.92 -0.06 13.90
CA TRP A 665 5.75 -0.63 12.57
C TRP A 665 4.42 -1.37 12.42
N TYR A 666 3.94 -1.56 11.20
CA TYR A 666 2.73 -2.32 10.88
C TYR A 666 2.99 -3.75 10.37
#